data_AF-A0A940R1Z4-F1
#
_entry.id   AF-A0A940R1Z4-F1
#
_cell.length_a   1.000
_cell.length_b   1.000
_cell.length_c   1.000
_cell.angle_alpha   90.00
_cell.angle_beta   90.00
_cell.angle_gamma   90.00
#
_symmetry.space_group_name_H-M   'P 1'
#
loop_
_entity.id
_entity.type
_entity.pdbx_description
1 polymer ?
#
loop_
_entity_poly.entity_id
_entity_poly.type
_entity_poly.pdbx_seq_one_letter_code
_entity_poly.pdbx_strand_id
1 'polypeptide(L)'
;QCMSEDSKGDLWGGNYAELIRIDRVTKKHRVYPVGYTIRSIHEDALHNFWIGTQEGGLLLFDRNTGKYEQFTTNEGLPNNTVLRMLEDKKGHIWLSTYNGLSKFDVKAKTFRNYSRLDGLQNNQFSFNAAAALRNGEFAFGGIHGFNVFYPDSVRDEPVSPGIFLTGLTIDSKPAGEVAAYITQRENESIRRVQMPYDRAVLSLDFLALAYSDADKISYAYMLEGWDKNWNYVNSIRTANYSRLQEGSYSFYVKIKKPDGKWSDAELLLEIVVLPPWYRTWWAYALYVLGAVMAIYVYIRYTKRQERLRYEIKLAHIENEKDRELTEKKLSFFTNVAHEFRTPVSLIINPLREIIQGKEPEKDKQELNIVYRNARRLLSLVDQLLLFRKADSGADVLKISRLNVIVICNEVFQCFVQQAKTKEIKFNFIAPDHPLEVYADNEKLEIVLFNLFSNAFKYTPSGGTIECRLEETSDGVAIHVSDTGRGINKEDMGRVFERFQQASVRAPKTGFGIGLYLSKAFIESHGGTITLHSVQGQGSEFVISLKKGKEHLPEGYILAETENEHQLLGELIEEEVPVILNTKSPQAELSEELVTDKKTILVVDDNTEMREYLQHIFHKNYVIFTATNGLEGFDMAGQHLPDLIISDVNMDGIDGLELCRQLKRSEILGHIPVILLTASSSAEAQLKGIEGGADDYITKPFDAQLLLARVNSILKNRNALQRYFFDKITLQDSAVKVPAEYRDFLKQCIQLVEDNIETENFTIQQFARAMGMSRSALYNKVKHISGQSLNAFVRSIRLRRAAVLMIRERLNVNQAAFQVGIGDVRYFREQFVKLFGMTPSEYIKKYRQSFNGDLNLLKSDQ
;
A
#
# COMPACT_ATOMS: atom_id res chain seq x y z
N GLN A 1 -33.83 88.83 -53.23
CA GLN A 1 -34.09 89.25 -54.62
C GLN A 1 -32.76 89.51 -55.28
N CYS A 2 -32.52 88.92 -56.44
CA CYS A 2 -31.29 89.07 -57.20
C CYS A 2 -31.60 89.09 -58.69
N MET A 3 -30.64 89.57 -59.48
CA MET A 3 -30.76 89.62 -60.93
C MET A 3 -29.41 89.27 -61.55
N SER A 4 -29.42 88.52 -62.65
CA SER A 4 -28.23 88.15 -63.40
C SER A 4 -28.56 88.08 -64.88
N GLU A 5 -27.56 88.27 -65.74
CA GLU A 5 -27.68 88.10 -67.18
C GLU A 5 -26.99 86.79 -67.57
N ASP A 6 -27.63 86.00 -68.44
CA ASP A 6 -27.03 84.79 -68.96
C ASP A 6 -26.22 85.05 -70.25
N SER A 7 -25.45 84.06 -70.67
CA SER A 7 -24.62 84.08 -71.88
C SER A 7 -25.41 84.26 -73.19
N LYS A 8 -26.73 84.10 -73.17
CA LYS A 8 -27.63 84.33 -74.32
C LYS A 8 -28.22 85.74 -74.33
N GLY A 9 -27.91 86.55 -73.32
CA GLY A 9 -28.41 87.92 -73.16
C GLY A 9 -29.82 87.98 -72.55
N ASP A 10 -30.33 86.89 -71.98
CA ASP A 10 -31.58 86.91 -71.22
C ASP A 10 -31.33 87.39 -69.79
N LEU A 11 -32.26 88.20 -69.29
CA LEU A 11 -32.21 88.71 -67.93
C LEU A 11 -32.98 87.77 -67.00
N TRP A 12 -32.34 87.33 -65.93
CA TRP A 12 -32.93 86.43 -64.95
C TRP A 12 -33.10 87.16 -63.61
N GLY A 13 -34.30 87.11 -63.05
CA GLY A 13 -34.65 87.67 -61.76
C GLY A 13 -35.13 86.58 -60.79
N GLY A 14 -34.68 86.64 -59.54
CA GLY A 14 -35.14 85.75 -58.48
C GLY A 14 -35.93 86.51 -57.41
N ASN A 15 -37.12 86.02 -57.06
CA ASN A 15 -37.93 86.57 -55.97
C ASN A 15 -37.98 85.61 -54.75
N TYR A 16 -39.00 85.71 -53.89
CA TYR A 16 -39.15 84.88 -52.69
C TYR A 16 -39.53 83.42 -52.95
N ALA A 17 -40.02 83.08 -54.15
CA ALA A 17 -40.45 81.71 -54.49
C ALA A 17 -40.23 81.31 -55.96
N GLU A 18 -39.93 82.26 -56.84
CA GLU A 18 -39.97 82.08 -58.29
C GLU A 18 -38.71 82.64 -58.96
N LEU A 19 -38.29 81.95 -60.01
CA LEU A 19 -37.28 82.39 -60.96
C LEU A 19 -37.97 82.93 -62.22
N ILE A 20 -37.59 84.11 -62.67
CA ILE A 20 -38.22 84.82 -63.79
C ILE A 20 -37.16 85.04 -64.87
N ARG A 21 -37.35 84.47 -66.05
CA ARG A 21 -36.58 84.78 -67.26
C ARG A 21 -37.28 85.90 -68.02
N ILE A 22 -36.54 86.94 -68.40
CA ILE A 22 -37.02 88.11 -69.12
C ILE A 22 -36.19 88.24 -70.40
N ASP A 23 -36.86 88.08 -71.54
CA ASP A 23 -36.26 88.34 -72.85
C ASP A 23 -36.16 89.86 -73.05
N ARG A 24 -34.93 90.36 -73.24
CA ARG A 24 -34.66 91.80 -73.34
C ARG A 24 -35.21 92.43 -74.63
N VAL A 25 -35.37 91.64 -75.69
CA VAL A 25 -35.82 92.11 -77.01
C VAL A 25 -37.34 92.12 -77.06
N THR A 26 -37.98 91.00 -76.70
CA THR A 26 -39.44 90.86 -76.79
C THR A 26 -40.19 91.38 -75.56
N LYS A 27 -39.46 91.63 -74.46
CA LYS A 27 -40.00 92.01 -73.13
C LYS A 27 -40.97 90.98 -72.54
N LYS A 28 -41.03 89.77 -73.09
CA LYS A 28 -41.81 88.66 -72.54
C LYS A 28 -41.07 88.05 -71.36
N HIS A 29 -41.81 87.61 -70.35
CA HIS A 29 -41.25 86.92 -69.20
C HIS A 29 -41.84 85.52 -69.05
N ARG A 30 -41.02 84.59 -68.56
CA ARG A 30 -41.42 83.23 -68.19
C ARG A 30 -41.06 82.99 -66.74
N VAL A 31 -42.02 82.49 -65.97
CA VAL A 31 -41.89 82.25 -64.53
C VAL A 31 -41.72 80.76 -64.28
N TYR A 32 -40.80 80.41 -63.40
CA TYR A 32 -40.55 79.06 -62.92
C TYR A 32 -40.73 79.02 -61.40
N PRO A 33 -41.69 78.25 -60.86
CA PRO A 33 -41.87 78.11 -59.43
C PRO A 33 -40.75 77.25 -58.85
N VAL A 34 -39.90 77.83 -58.01
CA VAL A 34 -38.77 77.13 -57.35
C VAL A 34 -39.13 76.75 -55.91
N GLY A 35 -40.06 77.46 -55.28
CA GLY A 35 -40.53 77.17 -53.92
C GLY A 35 -39.59 77.66 -52.81
N TYR A 36 -38.45 78.26 -53.17
CA TYR A 36 -37.48 78.82 -52.22
C TYR A 36 -37.14 80.26 -52.59
N THR A 37 -36.73 81.05 -51.58
CA THR A 37 -36.27 82.43 -51.82
C THR A 37 -34.93 82.40 -52.54
N ILE A 38 -34.89 83.02 -53.73
CA ILE A 38 -33.71 83.05 -54.58
C ILE A 38 -32.81 84.21 -54.16
N ARG A 39 -31.58 83.86 -53.77
CA ARG A 39 -30.59 84.76 -53.18
C ARG A 39 -29.46 85.10 -54.15
N SER A 40 -29.05 84.15 -54.97
CA SER A 40 -27.99 84.34 -55.97
C SER A 40 -28.30 83.51 -57.22
N ILE A 41 -27.96 84.04 -58.41
CA ILE A 41 -28.06 83.33 -59.69
C ILE A 41 -26.71 83.46 -60.37
N HIS A 42 -26.14 82.34 -60.84
CA HIS A 42 -24.84 82.31 -61.51
C HIS A 42 -24.87 81.31 -62.66
N GLU A 43 -24.43 81.71 -63.85
CA GLU A 43 -24.14 80.76 -64.93
C GLU A 43 -22.63 80.50 -64.91
N ASP A 44 -22.24 79.22 -64.79
CA ASP A 44 -20.82 78.86 -64.77
C ASP A 44 -20.20 78.86 -66.18
N ALA A 45 -18.87 78.72 -66.25
CA ALA A 45 -18.15 78.66 -67.53
C ALA A 45 -18.52 77.44 -68.41
N LEU A 46 -19.21 76.44 -67.85
CA LEU A 46 -19.72 75.26 -68.57
C LEU A 46 -21.18 75.43 -69.00
N HIS A 47 -21.77 76.63 -68.83
CA HIS A 47 -23.16 76.96 -69.11
C HIS A 47 -24.19 76.21 -68.24
N ASN A 48 -23.78 75.70 -67.08
CA ASN A 48 -24.71 75.24 -66.06
C ASN A 48 -25.30 76.44 -65.32
N PHE A 49 -26.59 76.34 -64.98
CA PHE A 49 -27.31 77.44 -64.37
C PHE A 49 -27.53 77.16 -62.88
N TRP A 50 -26.80 77.87 -62.03
CA TRP A 50 -26.79 77.67 -60.59
C TRP A 50 -27.65 78.71 -59.89
N ILE A 51 -28.44 78.25 -58.91
CA ILE A 51 -29.33 79.08 -58.11
C ILE A 51 -29.01 78.84 -56.64
N GLY A 52 -28.52 79.88 -55.97
CA GLY A 52 -28.37 79.91 -54.52
C GLY A 52 -29.68 80.34 -53.88
N THR A 53 -30.18 79.52 -52.96
CA THR A 53 -31.46 79.76 -52.29
C THR A 53 -31.30 79.95 -50.78
N GLN A 54 -32.32 80.52 -50.15
CA GLN A 54 -32.47 80.46 -48.70
C GLN A 54 -33.15 79.14 -48.34
N GLU A 55 -32.54 78.40 -47.40
CA GLU A 55 -33.00 77.11 -46.85
C GLU A 55 -33.10 75.93 -47.84
N GLY A 56 -33.15 76.18 -49.15
CA GLY A 56 -33.17 75.14 -50.19
C GLY A 56 -31.79 74.70 -50.70
N GLY A 57 -30.70 75.28 -50.20
CA GLY A 57 -29.33 74.96 -50.62
C GLY A 57 -28.95 75.53 -51.99
N LEU A 58 -28.03 74.84 -52.67
CA LEU A 58 -27.59 75.14 -54.03
C LEU A 58 -28.40 74.30 -55.01
N LEU A 59 -28.98 74.93 -56.03
CA LEU A 59 -29.76 74.26 -57.06
C LEU A 59 -29.06 74.35 -58.41
N LEU A 60 -28.97 73.23 -59.12
CA LEU A 60 -28.59 73.17 -60.53
C LEU A 60 -29.86 73.15 -61.37
N PHE A 61 -30.17 74.25 -62.05
CA PHE A 61 -31.40 74.44 -62.79
C PHE A 61 -31.23 74.14 -64.29
N ASP A 62 -32.06 73.26 -64.81
CA ASP A 62 -32.15 72.99 -66.24
C ASP A 62 -33.12 73.98 -66.91
N ARG A 63 -32.54 74.89 -67.69
CA ARG A 63 -33.27 75.94 -68.41
C ARG A 63 -34.26 75.43 -69.45
N ASN A 64 -34.11 74.20 -69.95
CA ASN A 64 -34.98 73.62 -70.97
C ASN A 64 -36.21 72.96 -70.35
N THR A 65 -36.01 72.19 -69.28
CA THR A 65 -37.08 71.42 -68.63
C THR A 65 -37.74 72.17 -67.46
N GLY A 66 -37.07 73.18 -66.90
CA GLY A 66 -37.52 73.92 -65.72
C GLY A 66 -37.38 73.15 -64.41
N LYS A 67 -36.67 72.01 -64.42
CA LYS A 67 -36.39 71.20 -63.22
C LYS A 67 -35.03 71.57 -62.62
N TYR A 68 -34.78 71.16 -61.38
CA TYR A 68 -33.48 71.35 -60.73
C TYR A 68 -33.03 70.13 -59.93
N GLU A 69 -31.71 69.95 -59.83
CA GLU A 69 -31.03 69.07 -58.89
C GLU A 69 -30.63 69.89 -57.65
N GLN A 70 -30.84 69.35 -56.44
CA GLN A 70 -30.68 70.08 -55.19
C GLN A 70 -29.50 69.54 -54.37
N PHE A 71 -28.67 70.45 -53.85
CA PHE A 71 -27.54 70.16 -52.98
C PHE A 71 -27.69 70.90 -51.64
N THR A 72 -27.79 70.14 -50.57
CA THR A 72 -28.04 70.58 -49.19
C THR A 72 -26.93 70.13 -48.24
N THR A 73 -27.15 70.29 -46.95
CA THR A 73 -26.30 69.74 -45.88
C THR A 73 -26.11 68.23 -45.95
N ASN A 74 -27.07 67.50 -46.53
CA ASN A 74 -26.94 66.05 -46.72
C ASN A 74 -25.86 65.70 -47.76
N GLU A 75 -25.69 66.56 -48.77
CA GLU A 75 -24.69 66.42 -49.83
C GLU A 75 -23.35 67.06 -49.46
N GLY A 76 -23.25 67.70 -48.29
CA GLY A 76 -22.00 68.24 -47.75
C GLY A 76 -21.92 69.76 -47.65
N LEU A 77 -22.97 70.51 -48.02
CA LEU A 77 -23.02 71.97 -47.83
C LEU A 77 -23.03 72.31 -46.32
N PRO A 78 -22.36 73.37 -45.83
CA PRO A 78 -22.29 73.62 -44.38
C PRO A 78 -23.55 74.27 -43.81
N ASN A 79 -24.38 74.89 -44.68
CA ASN A 79 -25.68 75.46 -44.34
C ASN A 79 -26.52 75.64 -45.62
N ASN A 80 -27.83 75.36 -45.54
CA ASN A 80 -28.73 75.40 -46.70
C ASN A 80 -29.10 76.82 -47.18
N THR A 81 -28.57 77.87 -46.58
CA THR A 81 -28.76 79.24 -47.06
C THR A 81 -27.51 79.71 -47.79
N VAL A 82 -27.58 79.68 -49.13
CA VAL A 82 -26.53 80.19 -50.01
C VAL A 82 -26.76 81.69 -50.24
N LEU A 83 -25.85 82.51 -49.72
CA LEU A 83 -26.00 83.96 -49.69
C LEU A 83 -25.46 84.64 -50.94
N ARG A 84 -24.32 84.17 -51.45
CA ARG A 84 -23.66 84.69 -52.66
C ARG A 84 -22.74 83.62 -53.23
N MET A 85 -22.60 83.61 -54.56
CA MET A 85 -21.74 82.69 -55.30
C MET A 85 -20.70 83.46 -56.12
N LEU A 86 -19.47 82.95 -56.19
CA LEU A 86 -18.41 83.43 -57.08
C LEU A 86 -17.69 82.22 -57.69
N GLU A 87 -17.37 82.26 -58.98
CA GLU A 87 -16.68 81.17 -59.67
C GLU A 87 -15.20 81.51 -59.86
N ASP A 88 -14.32 80.59 -59.45
CA ASP A 88 -12.88 80.73 -59.64
C ASP A 88 -12.43 80.35 -61.06
N LYS A 89 -11.18 80.68 -61.41
CA LYS A 89 -10.62 80.42 -62.75
C LYS A 89 -10.51 78.92 -63.09
N LYS A 90 -10.61 78.04 -62.10
CA LYS A 90 -10.59 76.57 -62.27
C LYS A 90 -12.00 75.98 -62.42
N GLY A 91 -13.04 76.82 -62.34
CA GLY A 91 -14.44 76.41 -62.45
C GLY A 91 -15.04 75.88 -61.15
N HIS A 92 -14.43 76.13 -59.99
CA HIS A 92 -15.08 75.85 -58.70
C HIS A 92 -15.94 77.03 -58.28
N ILE A 93 -17.08 76.74 -57.65
CA ILE A 93 -18.01 77.76 -57.16
C ILE A 93 -17.80 77.94 -55.66
N TRP A 94 -17.46 79.15 -55.26
CA TRP A 94 -17.32 79.57 -53.87
C TRP A 94 -18.64 80.16 -53.38
N LEU A 95 -19.17 79.58 -52.31
CA LEU A 95 -20.50 79.82 -51.76
C LEU A 95 -20.34 80.37 -50.34
N SER A 96 -20.86 81.57 -50.09
CA SER A 96 -20.99 82.06 -48.71
C SER A 96 -22.31 81.61 -48.11
N THR A 97 -22.27 81.21 -46.83
CA THR A 97 -23.44 80.72 -46.09
C THR A 97 -23.51 81.33 -44.70
N TYR A 98 -24.54 81.02 -43.92
CA TYR A 98 -24.58 81.41 -42.50
C TYR A 98 -23.66 80.58 -41.60
N ASN A 99 -23.03 79.51 -42.11
CA ASN A 99 -22.15 78.65 -41.32
C ASN A 99 -20.83 78.31 -42.06
N GLY A 100 -20.18 79.34 -42.61
CA GLY A 100 -18.88 79.25 -43.24
C GLY A 100 -18.92 79.50 -44.73
N LEU A 101 -17.75 79.33 -45.35
CA LEU A 101 -17.54 79.44 -46.78
C LEU A 101 -17.38 78.03 -47.35
N SER A 102 -17.98 77.75 -48.49
CA SER A 102 -17.88 76.44 -49.13
C SER A 102 -17.35 76.56 -50.55
N LYS A 103 -16.36 75.74 -50.90
CA LYS A 103 -15.87 75.56 -52.27
C LYS A 103 -16.53 74.31 -52.85
N PHE A 104 -17.30 74.50 -53.90
CA PHE A 104 -18.01 73.44 -54.61
C PHE A 104 -17.28 73.09 -55.91
N ASP A 105 -16.88 71.82 -56.03
CA ASP A 105 -16.34 71.27 -57.27
C ASP A 105 -17.49 70.84 -58.18
N VAL A 106 -17.66 71.56 -59.28
CA VAL A 106 -18.74 71.33 -60.25
C VAL A 106 -18.65 69.95 -60.91
N LYS A 107 -17.43 69.42 -61.15
CA LYS A 107 -17.24 68.13 -61.83
C LYS A 107 -17.42 66.97 -60.86
N ALA A 108 -16.83 67.06 -59.67
CA ALA A 108 -16.92 66.03 -58.65
C ALA A 108 -18.23 66.07 -57.86
N LYS A 109 -18.96 67.21 -57.92
CA LYS A 109 -20.15 67.51 -57.11
C LYS A 109 -19.90 67.38 -55.60
N THR A 110 -18.70 67.76 -55.14
CA THR A 110 -18.29 67.68 -53.73
C THR A 110 -18.06 69.06 -53.13
N PHE A 111 -18.42 69.22 -51.86
CA PHE A 111 -18.19 70.44 -51.09
C PHE A 111 -16.92 70.33 -50.23
N ARG A 112 -16.17 71.42 -50.16
CA ARG A 112 -15.12 71.64 -49.17
C ARG A 112 -15.47 72.87 -48.35
N ASN A 113 -15.61 72.69 -47.04
CA ASN A 113 -16.12 73.72 -46.14
C ASN A 113 -15.00 74.32 -45.30
N TYR A 114 -15.04 75.63 -45.16
CA TYR A 114 -14.14 76.43 -44.35
C TYR A 114 -14.94 77.17 -43.28
N SER A 115 -14.38 77.24 -42.09
CA SER A 115 -14.96 77.84 -40.89
C SER A 115 -13.98 78.85 -40.28
N ARG A 116 -14.36 79.48 -39.15
CA ARG A 116 -13.52 80.40 -38.39
C ARG A 116 -12.16 79.81 -38.03
N LEU A 117 -12.10 78.50 -37.77
CA LEU A 117 -10.85 77.80 -37.44
C LEU A 117 -9.87 77.76 -38.62
N ASP A 118 -10.38 77.86 -39.84
CA ASP A 118 -9.60 77.89 -41.08
C ASP A 118 -9.14 79.31 -41.44
N GLY A 119 -9.34 80.29 -40.55
CA GLY A 119 -8.94 81.69 -40.73
C GLY A 119 -10.06 82.61 -41.25
N LEU A 120 -11.32 82.15 -41.28
CA LEU A 120 -12.45 83.03 -41.63
C LEU A 120 -12.72 84.06 -40.52
N GLN A 121 -13.19 85.27 -40.89
CA GLN A 121 -13.51 86.33 -39.91
C GLN A 121 -14.60 85.87 -38.92
N ASN A 122 -15.56 85.12 -39.44
CA ASN A 122 -16.62 84.46 -38.70
C ASN A 122 -17.24 83.37 -39.60
N ASN A 123 -18.02 82.45 -39.04
CA ASN A 123 -18.80 81.51 -39.83
C ASN A 123 -19.98 82.21 -40.51
N GLN A 124 -20.54 83.26 -39.91
CA GLN A 124 -21.71 83.93 -40.46
C GLN A 124 -21.30 84.98 -41.52
N PHE A 125 -21.64 84.71 -42.78
CA PHE A 125 -21.53 85.68 -43.87
C PHE A 125 -22.81 86.48 -44.05
N SER A 126 -22.70 87.61 -44.75
CA SER A 126 -23.78 88.55 -44.98
C SER A 126 -24.40 88.37 -46.37
N PHE A 127 -25.70 88.62 -46.47
CA PHE A 127 -26.42 88.52 -47.74
C PHE A 127 -25.81 89.48 -48.79
N ASN A 128 -25.57 88.95 -50.01
CA ASN A 128 -25.02 89.68 -51.15
C ASN A 128 -23.63 90.32 -50.91
N ALA A 129 -22.92 89.94 -49.85
CA ALA A 129 -21.62 90.49 -49.50
C ALA A 129 -20.48 89.63 -50.09
N ALA A 130 -20.37 89.56 -51.41
CA ALA A 130 -19.16 89.01 -52.04
C ALA A 130 -18.85 89.64 -53.39
N ALA A 131 -17.57 89.84 -53.67
CA ALA A 131 -17.09 90.38 -54.95
C ALA A 131 -15.76 89.73 -55.36
N ALA A 132 -15.61 89.44 -56.65
CA ALA A 132 -14.32 89.17 -57.26
C ALA A 132 -13.64 90.50 -57.63
N LEU A 133 -12.45 90.72 -57.10
CA LEU A 133 -11.65 91.92 -57.34
C LEU A 133 -10.89 91.82 -58.67
N ARG A 134 -10.46 92.96 -59.23
CA ARG A 134 -9.76 93.02 -60.53
C ARG A 134 -8.44 92.24 -60.56
N ASN A 135 -7.77 92.11 -59.41
CA ASN A 135 -6.54 91.34 -59.25
C ASN A 135 -6.78 89.82 -59.18
N GLY A 136 -8.05 89.37 -59.12
CA GLY A 136 -8.42 87.96 -59.01
C GLY A 136 -8.64 87.47 -57.58
N GLU A 137 -8.57 88.34 -56.57
CA GLU A 137 -8.95 87.99 -55.19
C GLU A 137 -10.46 87.92 -55.04
N PHE A 138 -10.93 87.03 -54.18
CA PHE A 138 -12.31 87.03 -53.72
C PHE A 138 -12.40 87.72 -52.38
N ALA A 139 -13.32 88.68 -52.28
CA ALA A 139 -13.69 89.33 -51.04
C ALA A 139 -15.08 88.85 -50.62
N PHE A 140 -15.17 88.13 -49.50
CA PHE A 140 -16.43 87.71 -48.89
C PHE A 140 -16.64 88.44 -47.56
N GLY A 141 -17.73 89.18 -47.44
CA GLY A 141 -18.11 89.95 -46.27
C GLY A 141 -19.07 89.20 -45.34
N GLY A 142 -18.90 89.38 -44.05
CA GLY A 142 -19.83 88.91 -43.04
C GLY A 142 -19.96 89.87 -41.87
N ILE A 143 -20.31 89.34 -40.70
CA ILE A 143 -20.65 90.15 -39.54
C ILE A 143 -19.45 90.79 -38.82
N HIS A 144 -18.22 90.31 -39.05
CA HIS A 144 -16.97 90.87 -38.49
C HIS A 144 -15.96 91.26 -39.59
N GLY A 145 -16.43 91.88 -40.68
CA GLY A 145 -15.58 92.40 -41.75
C GLY A 145 -15.56 91.51 -42.99
N PHE A 146 -14.41 91.39 -43.66
CA PHE A 146 -14.25 90.66 -44.91
C PHE A 146 -13.07 89.69 -44.89
N ASN A 147 -13.25 88.51 -45.50
CA ASN A 147 -12.16 87.62 -45.89
C ASN A 147 -11.76 87.94 -47.33
N VAL A 148 -10.48 88.21 -47.55
CA VAL A 148 -9.89 88.44 -48.88
C VAL A 148 -8.82 87.38 -49.11
N PHE A 149 -8.94 86.63 -50.20
CA PHE A 149 -7.97 85.58 -50.54
C PHE A 149 -7.96 85.30 -52.05
N TYR A 150 -6.86 84.74 -52.54
CA TYR A 150 -6.82 84.16 -53.89
C TYR A 150 -7.36 82.74 -53.84
N PRO A 151 -8.41 82.41 -54.62
CA PRO A 151 -8.94 81.03 -54.67
C PRO A 151 -7.88 79.98 -55.02
N ASP A 152 -6.89 80.35 -55.84
CA ASP A 152 -5.80 79.49 -56.28
C ASP A 152 -4.70 79.27 -55.24
N SER A 153 -4.60 80.12 -54.21
CA SER A 153 -3.59 79.98 -53.16
C SER A 153 -4.06 79.14 -51.98
N VAL A 154 -5.34 78.80 -51.91
CA VAL A 154 -5.87 77.90 -50.87
C VAL A 154 -5.42 76.48 -51.18
N ARG A 155 -4.41 76.01 -50.44
CA ARG A 155 -3.83 74.68 -50.57
C ARG A 155 -4.33 73.77 -49.47
N ASP A 156 -4.51 72.51 -49.85
CA ASP A 156 -4.93 71.46 -48.96
C ASP A 156 -3.71 70.57 -48.71
N GLU A 157 -2.90 70.89 -47.70
CA GLU A 157 -1.82 69.96 -47.33
C GLU A 157 -2.41 68.78 -46.53
N PRO A 158 -2.26 67.53 -47.02
CA PRO A 158 -2.65 66.36 -46.25
C PRO A 158 -1.59 66.13 -45.18
N VAL A 159 -1.69 66.84 -44.06
CA VAL A 159 -0.97 66.44 -42.85
C VAL A 159 -1.65 65.16 -42.36
N SER A 160 -0.99 64.02 -42.50
CA SER A 160 -1.34 62.81 -41.76
C SER A 160 -0.61 62.90 -40.42
N PRO A 161 -1.26 63.35 -39.33
CA PRO A 161 -0.62 63.40 -38.04
C PRO A 161 -0.34 61.97 -37.58
N GLY A 162 0.89 61.68 -37.16
CA GLY A 162 1.21 60.39 -36.55
C GLY A 162 0.39 60.17 -35.27
N ILE A 163 -0.03 58.93 -35.03
CA ILE A 163 -0.78 58.54 -33.84
C ILE A 163 0.19 57.96 -32.81
N PHE A 164 0.10 58.44 -31.58
CA PHE A 164 0.99 58.03 -30.49
C PHE A 164 0.20 57.53 -29.30
N LEU A 165 0.77 56.54 -28.61
CA LEU A 165 0.31 56.12 -27.30
C LEU A 165 0.86 57.10 -26.25
N THR A 166 -0.01 57.84 -25.58
CA THR A 166 0.37 58.85 -24.57
C THR A 166 0.35 58.30 -23.14
N GLY A 167 -0.42 57.24 -22.91
CA GLY A 167 -0.59 56.65 -21.59
C GLY A 167 -0.89 55.16 -21.68
N LEU A 168 -0.30 54.41 -20.74
CA LEU A 168 -0.57 53.00 -20.54
C LEU A 168 -0.69 52.76 -19.04
N THR A 169 -1.80 52.20 -18.60
CA THR A 169 -1.95 51.68 -17.25
C THR A 169 -2.28 50.19 -17.29
N ILE A 170 -1.63 49.43 -16.40
CA ILE A 170 -1.83 48.00 -16.21
C ILE A 170 -2.26 47.81 -14.76
N ASP A 171 -3.40 47.16 -14.52
CA ASP A 171 -3.94 46.96 -13.17
C ASP A 171 -4.10 48.30 -12.40
N SER A 172 -4.61 49.32 -13.10
CA SER A 172 -4.77 50.70 -12.62
C SER A 172 -3.47 51.40 -12.18
N LYS A 173 -2.30 50.86 -12.55
CA LYS A 173 -0.99 51.47 -12.25
C LYS A 173 -0.31 51.96 -13.53
N PRO A 174 0.31 53.16 -13.52
CA PRO A 174 1.02 53.69 -14.68
C PRO A 174 2.18 52.78 -15.12
N ALA A 175 2.44 52.73 -16.42
CA ALA A 175 3.51 51.93 -17.03
C ALA A 175 4.91 52.12 -16.41
N GLY A 176 5.19 53.29 -15.81
CA GLY A 176 6.44 53.56 -15.10
C GLY A 176 6.62 52.72 -13.83
N GLU A 177 5.54 52.44 -13.08
CA GLU A 177 5.57 51.61 -11.88
C GLU A 177 5.55 50.10 -12.20
N VAL A 178 5.15 49.76 -13.42
CA VAL A 178 4.95 48.38 -13.88
C VAL A 178 5.94 48.03 -15.00
N ALA A 179 7.16 48.58 -14.91
CA ALA A 179 8.20 48.40 -15.91
C ALA A 179 8.54 46.91 -16.19
N ALA A 180 8.32 46.02 -15.22
CA ALA A 180 8.55 44.59 -15.34
C ALA A 180 7.69 43.90 -16.42
N TYR A 181 6.54 44.48 -16.80
CA TYR A 181 5.68 43.93 -17.85
C TYR A 181 6.00 44.51 -19.23
N ILE A 182 6.89 45.49 -19.34
CA ILE A 182 7.26 46.09 -20.62
C ILE A 182 8.44 45.32 -21.21
N THR A 183 8.23 44.62 -22.32
CA THR A 183 9.25 43.78 -22.95
C THR A 183 9.98 44.46 -24.10
N GLN A 184 9.37 45.45 -24.75
CA GLN A 184 10.00 46.20 -25.83
C GLN A 184 9.65 47.69 -25.80
N ARG A 185 10.68 48.54 -25.85
CA ARG A 185 10.58 49.99 -26.02
C ARG A 185 11.37 50.42 -27.26
N GLU A 186 10.85 51.37 -28.00
CA GLU A 186 11.48 51.98 -29.17
C GLU A 186 11.31 53.50 -29.07
N ASN A 187 12.41 54.26 -29.00
CA ASN A 187 12.41 55.72 -28.89
C ASN A 187 11.41 56.25 -27.84
N GLU A 188 11.50 55.75 -26.61
CA GLU A 188 10.60 56.04 -25.47
C GLU A 188 9.14 55.55 -25.61
N SER A 189 8.74 55.03 -26.78
CA SER A 189 7.41 54.44 -27.00
C SER A 189 7.40 52.95 -26.64
N ILE A 190 6.35 52.53 -25.93
CA ILE A 190 6.16 51.12 -25.55
C ILE A 190 5.56 50.38 -26.73
N ARG A 191 6.27 49.37 -27.26
CA ARG A 191 5.82 48.58 -28.41
C ARG A 191 5.23 47.24 -28.02
N ARG A 192 5.73 46.63 -26.94
CA ARG A 192 5.28 45.31 -26.49
C ARG A 192 5.21 45.22 -24.98
N VAL A 193 4.10 44.66 -24.50
CA VAL A 193 3.85 44.42 -23.07
C VAL A 193 3.46 42.96 -22.87
N GLN A 194 4.03 42.34 -21.85
CA GLN A 194 3.76 40.97 -21.44
C GLN A 194 3.36 40.93 -19.97
N MET A 195 2.16 40.44 -19.67
CA MET A 195 1.60 40.44 -18.33
C MET A 195 0.93 39.10 -17.99
N PRO A 196 0.85 38.74 -16.70
CA PRO A 196 0.12 37.55 -16.28
C PRO A 196 -1.40 37.75 -16.38
N TYR A 197 -2.13 36.66 -16.63
CA TYR A 197 -3.60 36.66 -16.81
C TYR A 197 -4.38 37.31 -15.66
N ASP A 198 -3.91 37.20 -14.42
CA ASP A 198 -4.58 37.75 -13.23
C ASP A 198 -4.53 39.28 -13.16
N ARG A 199 -3.63 39.92 -13.91
CA ARG A 199 -3.45 41.39 -13.95
C ARG A 199 -3.75 42.00 -15.32
N ALA A 200 -4.47 41.27 -16.17
CA ALA A 200 -4.81 41.67 -17.54
C ALA A 200 -5.96 42.70 -17.59
N VAL A 201 -5.76 43.84 -16.92
CA VAL A 201 -6.63 45.02 -16.95
C VAL A 201 -5.82 46.18 -17.51
N LEU A 202 -6.26 46.76 -18.61
CA LEU A 202 -5.52 47.73 -19.40
C LEU A 202 -6.34 48.98 -19.69
N SER A 203 -5.69 50.14 -19.57
CA SER A 203 -6.19 51.40 -20.12
C SER A 203 -5.11 52.02 -21.01
N LEU A 204 -5.51 52.36 -22.23
CA LEU A 204 -4.64 52.84 -23.30
C LEU A 204 -5.09 54.23 -23.72
N ASP A 205 -4.25 55.24 -23.50
CA ASP A 205 -4.48 56.60 -23.96
C ASP A 205 -3.70 56.87 -25.24
N PHE A 206 -4.36 57.42 -26.26
CA PHE A 206 -3.78 57.68 -27.57
C PHE A 206 -4.13 59.08 -28.09
N LEU A 207 -3.25 59.64 -28.92
CA LEU A 207 -3.40 61.00 -29.46
C LEU A 207 -2.80 61.11 -30.85
N ALA A 208 -3.49 61.79 -31.76
CA ALA A 208 -2.92 62.23 -33.03
C ALA A 208 -2.37 63.67 -32.91
N LEU A 209 -1.15 63.90 -33.39
CA LEU A 209 -0.48 65.22 -33.32
C LEU A 209 -0.99 66.20 -34.40
N ALA A 210 -2.21 66.71 -34.23
CA ALA A 210 -2.74 67.78 -35.08
C ALA A 210 -2.93 69.08 -34.29
N TYR A 211 -2.05 70.05 -34.54
CA TYR A 211 -2.02 71.33 -33.79
C TYR A 211 -3.17 72.28 -34.15
N SER A 212 -3.71 72.20 -35.37
CA SER A 212 -4.71 73.14 -35.89
C SER A 212 -6.17 72.68 -35.74
N ASP A 213 -6.41 71.37 -35.63
CA ASP A 213 -7.75 70.75 -35.65
C ASP A 213 -7.92 69.61 -34.62
N ALA A 214 -7.23 69.67 -33.48
CA ALA A 214 -7.19 68.59 -32.49
C ALA A 214 -8.58 68.11 -32.00
N ASP A 215 -9.57 69.01 -31.95
CA ASP A 215 -10.92 68.73 -31.43
C ASP A 215 -11.89 68.19 -32.50
N LYS A 216 -11.53 68.27 -33.79
CA LYS A 216 -12.33 67.73 -34.90
C LYS A 216 -11.95 66.32 -35.31
N ILE A 217 -10.84 65.80 -34.79
CA ILE A 217 -10.37 64.45 -35.10
C ILE A 217 -11.28 63.44 -34.42
N SER A 218 -11.90 62.58 -35.24
CA SER A 218 -12.62 61.42 -34.73
C SER A 218 -11.68 60.21 -34.66
N TYR A 219 -11.72 59.45 -33.58
CA TYR A 219 -10.88 58.27 -33.41
C TYR A 219 -11.69 56.98 -33.62
N ALA A 220 -11.01 55.93 -34.04
CA ALA A 220 -11.51 54.57 -33.94
C ALA A 220 -10.37 53.65 -33.53
N TYR A 221 -10.63 52.75 -32.60
CA TYR A 221 -9.65 51.77 -32.13
C TYR A 221 -10.17 50.34 -32.23
N MET A 222 -9.25 49.39 -32.25
CA MET A 222 -9.55 47.98 -32.28
C MET A 222 -8.41 47.19 -31.64
N LEU A 223 -8.75 46.29 -30.72
CA LEU A 223 -7.83 45.28 -30.20
C LEU A 223 -8.04 43.97 -30.97
N GLU A 224 -7.18 43.73 -31.95
CA GLU A 224 -7.20 42.52 -32.76
C GLU A 224 -6.98 41.29 -31.88
N GLY A 225 -7.85 40.29 -32.02
CA GLY A 225 -7.92 39.12 -31.15
C GLY A 225 -8.94 39.21 -30.01
N TRP A 226 -9.50 40.41 -29.75
CA TRP A 226 -10.55 40.62 -28.74
C TRP A 226 -11.81 41.29 -29.31
N ASP A 227 -11.63 42.44 -29.99
CA ASP A 227 -12.73 43.19 -30.59
C ASP A 227 -13.20 42.53 -31.89
N LYS A 228 -14.52 42.44 -32.10
CA LYS A 228 -15.11 41.91 -33.35
C LYS A 228 -15.14 42.93 -34.48
N ASN A 229 -15.30 44.23 -34.14
CA ASN A 229 -15.43 45.35 -35.05
C ASN A 229 -14.69 46.57 -34.49
N TRP A 230 -14.43 47.57 -35.34
CA TRP A 230 -13.87 48.85 -34.92
C TRP A 230 -14.79 49.60 -33.95
N ASN A 231 -14.22 50.11 -32.86
CA ASN A 231 -14.90 50.99 -31.91
C ASN A 231 -14.73 52.44 -32.35
N TYR A 232 -15.78 53.03 -32.91
CA TYR A 232 -15.80 54.42 -33.39
C TYR A 232 -16.09 55.37 -32.23
N VAL A 233 -15.07 56.08 -31.76
CA VAL A 233 -15.12 56.92 -30.58
C VAL A 233 -14.71 58.34 -30.96
N ASN A 234 -15.69 59.24 -31.09
CA ASN A 234 -15.49 60.59 -31.63
C ASN A 234 -14.26 61.31 -31.02
N SER A 235 -14.40 61.99 -29.89
CA SER A 235 -13.30 62.72 -29.24
C SER A 235 -12.67 61.95 -28.07
N ILE A 236 -13.12 60.73 -27.78
CA ILE A 236 -12.60 59.91 -26.68
C ILE A 236 -11.25 59.32 -27.08
N ARG A 237 -10.26 59.48 -26.21
CA ARG A 237 -8.86 59.13 -26.45
C ARG A 237 -8.36 57.96 -25.61
N THR A 238 -9.26 57.26 -24.93
CA THR A 238 -8.93 56.19 -23.99
C THR A 238 -9.68 54.91 -24.36
N ALA A 239 -8.96 53.78 -24.43
CA ALA A 239 -9.53 52.45 -24.61
C ALA A 239 -9.29 51.61 -23.33
N ASN A 240 -10.36 51.02 -22.80
CA ASN A 240 -10.31 50.25 -21.56
C ASN A 240 -10.66 48.79 -21.83
N TYR A 241 -9.77 47.88 -21.45
CA TYR A 241 -9.97 46.43 -21.53
C TYR A 241 -9.82 45.81 -20.15
N SER A 242 -10.78 44.99 -19.76
CA SER A 242 -10.75 44.27 -18.48
C SER A 242 -10.81 42.77 -18.70
N ARG A 243 -9.99 42.02 -17.97
CA ARG A 243 -9.96 40.55 -17.99
C ARG A 243 -9.72 39.97 -19.39
N LEU A 244 -8.67 40.43 -20.05
CA LEU A 244 -8.24 39.81 -21.30
C LEU A 244 -7.83 38.35 -21.05
N GLN A 245 -8.21 37.47 -21.98
CA GLN A 245 -7.83 36.06 -21.94
C GLN A 245 -6.35 35.90 -22.33
N GLU A 246 -5.80 34.71 -22.11
CA GLU A 246 -4.46 34.39 -22.59
C GLU A 246 -4.41 34.45 -24.13
N GLY A 247 -3.39 35.10 -24.65
CA GLY A 247 -3.31 35.37 -26.07
C GLY A 247 -2.32 36.47 -26.42
N SER A 248 -2.13 36.67 -27.71
CA SER A 248 -1.40 37.82 -28.26
C SER A 248 -2.41 38.71 -28.97
N TYR A 249 -2.40 39.99 -28.64
CA TYR A 249 -3.33 40.99 -29.13
C TYR A 249 -2.56 42.16 -29.72
N SER A 250 -3.12 42.79 -30.73
CA SER A 250 -2.53 43.94 -31.41
C SER A 250 -3.51 45.13 -31.38
N PHE A 251 -3.08 46.23 -30.78
CA PHE A 251 -3.90 47.42 -30.59
C PHE A 251 -3.69 48.41 -31.73
N TYR A 252 -4.74 48.61 -32.53
CA TYR A 252 -4.76 49.51 -33.68
C TYR A 252 -5.62 50.74 -33.41
N VAL A 253 -5.18 51.88 -33.94
CA VAL A 253 -5.94 53.12 -33.93
C VAL A 253 -5.92 53.74 -35.32
N LYS A 254 -7.04 54.32 -35.73
CA LYS A 254 -7.14 55.14 -36.94
C LYS A 254 -7.92 56.41 -36.64
N ILE A 255 -7.65 57.45 -37.41
CA ILE A 255 -8.31 58.74 -37.30
C ILE A 255 -9.13 59.07 -38.54
N LYS A 256 -10.22 59.82 -38.35
CA LYS A 256 -10.98 60.43 -39.42
C LYS A 256 -10.32 61.77 -39.76
N LYS A 257 -9.84 61.89 -40.99
CA LYS A 257 -9.24 63.12 -41.52
C LYS A 257 -10.31 64.21 -41.69
N PRO A 258 -9.92 65.50 -41.80
CA PRO A 258 -10.85 66.60 -42.04
C PRO A 258 -11.68 66.46 -43.33
N ASP A 259 -11.23 65.67 -44.30
CA ASP A 259 -11.96 65.33 -45.54
C ASP A 259 -13.10 64.30 -45.32
N GLY A 260 -13.29 63.84 -44.08
CA GLY A 260 -14.30 62.88 -43.70
C GLY A 260 -13.93 61.42 -43.95
N LYS A 261 -12.74 61.13 -44.51
CA LYS A 261 -12.25 59.76 -44.75
C LYS A 261 -11.44 59.25 -43.58
N TRP A 262 -11.51 57.94 -43.34
CA TRP A 262 -10.66 57.28 -42.35
C TRP A 262 -9.25 57.06 -42.91
N SER A 263 -8.26 57.30 -42.07
CA SER A 263 -6.86 56.91 -42.31
C SER A 263 -6.67 55.40 -42.18
N ASP A 264 -5.50 54.94 -42.65
CA ASP A 264 -5.05 53.58 -42.42
C ASP A 264 -4.86 53.31 -40.92
N ALA A 265 -5.00 52.05 -40.53
CA ALA A 265 -4.83 51.62 -39.14
C ALA A 265 -3.35 51.61 -38.76
N GLU A 266 -2.99 52.35 -37.71
CA GLU A 266 -1.65 52.33 -37.13
C GLU A 266 -1.61 51.38 -35.93
N LEU A 267 -0.63 50.46 -35.92
CA LEU A 267 -0.35 49.57 -34.79
C LEU A 267 0.40 50.34 -33.71
N LEU A 268 -0.23 50.52 -32.54
CA LEU A 268 0.36 51.26 -31.44
C LEU A 268 1.03 50.36 -30.39
N LEU A 269 0.45 49.18 -30.11
CA LEU A 269 0.93 48.32 -29.03
C LEU A 269 0.61 46.83 -29.27
N GLU A 270 1.59 45.96 -29.05
CA GLU A 270 1.40 44.51 -28.93
C GLU A 270 1.26 44.10 -27.46
N ILE A 271 0.23 43.31 -27.15
CA ILE A 271 -0.13 42.90 -25.79
C ILE A 271 -0.12 41.37 -25.73
N VAL A 272 0.70 40.81 -24.85
CA VAL A 272 0.79 39.36 -24.62
C VAL A 272 0.32 39.05 -23.22
N VAL A 273 -0.79 38.32 -23.11
CA VAL A 273 -1.32 37.84 -21.83
C VAL A 273 -0.88 36.39 -21.64
N LEU A 274 -0.06 36.16 -20.61
CA LEU A 274 0.46 34.83 -20.29
C LEU A 274 -0.64 33.93 -19.71
N PRO A 275 -0.68 32.63 -20.07
CA PRO A 275 -1.65 31.70 -19.52
C PRO A 275 -1.48 31.53 -18.01
N PRO A 276 -2.58 31.26 -17.27
CA PRO A 276 -2.50 30.92 -15.86
C PRO A 276 -1.70 29.63 -15.64
N TRP A 277 -1.11 29.48 -14.45
CA TRP A 277 -0.18 28.37 -14.16
C TRP A 277 -0.76 26.97 -14.45
N TYR A 278 -2.07 26.76 -14.26
CA TYR A 278 -2.75 25.48 -14.50
C TYR A 278 -3.05 25.17 -15.99
N ARG A 279 -2.83 26.13 -16.91
CA ARG A 279 -2.93 25.92 -18.37
C ARG A 279 -1.58 25.94 -19.08
N THR A 280 -0.49 25.90 -18.31
CA THR A 280 0.87 25.83 -18.87
C THR A 280 1.20 24.44 -19.40
N TRP A 281 2.14 24.35 -20.35
CA TRP A 281 2.56 23.06 -20.93
C TRP A 281 3.09 22.08 -19.87
N TRP A 282 3.79 22.58 -18.84
CA TRP A 282 4.31 21.73 -17.76
C TRP A 282 3.19 21.26 -16.82
N ALA A 283 2.12 22.03 -16.64
CA ALA A 283 0.93 21.58 -15.90
C ALA A 283 0.25 20.42 -16.63
N TYR A 284 0.12 20.50 -17.97
CA TYR A 284 -0.35 19.37 -18.78
C TYR A 284 0.57 18.15 -18.69
N ALA A 285 1.89 18.34 -18.68
CA ALA A 285 2.83 17.24 -18.45
C ALA A 285 2.61 16.57 -17.07
N LEU A 286 2.33 17.36 -16.03
CA LEU A 286 2.03 16.86 -14.69
C LEU A 286 0.68 16.12 -14.65
N TYR A 287 -0.34 16.60 -15.36
CA TYR A 287 -1.62 15.89 -15.51
C TYR A 287 -1.45 14.54 -16.19
N VAL A 288 -0.67 14.48 -17.28
CA VAL A 288 -0.35 13.22 -17.97
C VAL A 288 0.43 12.29 -17.04
N LEU A 289 1.43 12.80 -16.31
CA LEU A 289 2.18 12.01 -15.32
C LEU A 289 1.26 11.45 -14.23
N GLY A 290 0.33 12.26 -13.71
CA GLY A 290 -0.66 11.83 -12.73
C GLY A 290 -1.58 10.74 -13.27
N ALA A 291 -2.04 10.86 -14.51
CA ALA A 291 -2.85 9.84 -15.17
C ALA A 291 -2.06 8.54 -15.39
N VAL A 292 -0.81 8.63 -15.85
CA VAL A 292 0.09 7.47 -16.00
C VAL A 292 0.37 6.81 -14.65
N MET A 293 0.59 7.59 -13.58
CA MET A 293 0.77 7.07 -12.23
C MET A 293 -0.49 6.37 -11.73
N ALA A 294 -1.68 6.94 -11.96
CA ALA A 294 -2.96 6.32 -11.59
C ALA A 294 -3.18 5.00 -12.34
N ILE A 295 -2.91 4.96 -13.65
CA ILE A 295 -2.95 3.74 -14.47
C ILE A 295 -1.92 2.73 -13.95
N TYR A 296 -0.70 3.16 -13.64
CA TYR A 296 0.34 2.30 -13.08
C TYR A 296 -0.06 1.71 -11.73
N VAL A 297 -0.64 2.52 -10.83
CA VAL A 297 -1.17 2.07 -9.53
C VAL A 297 -2.32 1.08 -9.74
N TYR A 298 -3.23 1.35 -10.69
CA TYR A 298 -4.32 0.45 -11.03
C TYR A 298 -3.81 -0.90 -11.57
N ILE A 299 -2.88 -0.89 -12.53
CA ILE A 299 -2.23 -2.10 -13.06
C ILE A 299 -1.47 -2.84 -11.95
N ARG A 300 -0.80 -2.13 -11.06
CA ARG A 300 -0.09 -2.74 -9.92
C ARG A 300 -1.08 -3.37 -8.94
N TYR A 301 -2.22 -2.71 -8.69
CA TYR A 301 -3.28 -3.21 -7.83
C TYR A 301 -3.90 -4.49 -8.42
N THR A 302 -4.23 -4.51 -9.72
CA THR A 302 -4.78 -5.71 -10.38
C THR A 302 -3.78 -6.85 -10.40
N LYS A 303 -2.51 -6.60 -10.76
CA LYS A 303 -1.44 -7.62 -10.68
C LYS A 303 -1.26 -8.18 -9.27
N ARG A 304 -1.38 -7.33 -8.24
CA ARG A 304 -1.28 -7.77 -6.84
C ARG A 304 -2.46 -8.66 -6.44
N GLN A 305 -3.67 -8.32 -6.88
CA GLN A 305 -4.86 -9.15 -6.70
C GLN A 305 -4.72 -10.52 -7.38
N GLU A 306 -4.24 -10.55 -8.63
CA GLU A 306 -3.99 -11.79 -9.37
C GLU A 306 -2.93 -12.65 -8.68
N ARG A 307 -1.82 -12.04 -8.27
CA ARG A 307 -0.75 -12.74 -7.54
C ARG A 307 -1.25 -13.35 -6.24
N LEU A 308 -2.07 -12.62 -5.48
CA LEU A 308 -2.64 -13.11 -4.22
C LEU A 308 -3.56 -14.33 -4.44
N ARG A 309 -4.40 -14.29 -5.50
CA ARG A 309 -5.22 -15.45 -5.88
C ARG A 309 -4.38 -16.65 -6.31
N TYR A 310 -3.28 -16.40 -7.02
CA TYR A 310 -2.36 -17.44 -7.44
C TYR A 310 -1.64 -18.08 -6.23
N GLU A 311 -1.20 -17.27 -5.26
CA GLU A 311 -0.60 -17.73 -4.01
C GLU A 311 -1.60 -18.56 -3.18
N ILE A 312 -2.86 -18.14 -3.07
CA ILE A 312 -3.92 -18.92 -2.41
C ILE A 312 -4.15 -20.26 -3.13
N LYS A 313 -4.17 -20.27 -4.47
CA LYS A 313 -4.36 -21.50 -5.25
C LYS A 313 -3.18 -22.46 -5.07
N LEU A 314 -1.95 -21.95 -5.08
CA LEU A 314 -0.75 -22.73 -4.79
C LEU A 314 -0.80 -23.33 -3.39
N ALA A 315 -1.11 -22.53 -2.37
CA ALA A 315 -1.23 -23.00 -1.00
C ALA A 315 -2.33 -24.06 -0.84
N HIS A 316 -3.41 -23.99 -1.62
CA HIS A 316 -4.45 -25.02 -1.61
C HIS A 316 -3.95 -26.34 -2.19
N ILE A 317 -3.27 -26.29 -3.34
CA ILE A 317 -2.66 -27.48 -3.97
C ILE A 317 -1.60 -28.10 -3.06
N GLU A 318 -0.77 -27.29 -2.40
CA GLU A 318 0.24 -27.73 -1.46
C GLU A 318 -0.39 -28.39 -0.22
N ASN A 319 -1.42 -27.77 0.36
CA ASN A 319 -2.18 -28.38 1.46
C ASN A 319 -2.86 -29.70 1.06
N GLU A 320 -3.40 -29.80 -0.16
CA GLU A 320 -3.98 -31.06 -0.66
C GLU A 320 -2.90 -32.15 -0.77
N LYS A 321 -1.72 -31.82 -1.30
CA LYS A 321 -0.57 -32.73 -1.38
C LYS A 321 -0.10 -33.16 0.01
N ASP A 322 0.01 -32.23 0.95
CA ASP A 322 0.38 -32.53 2.33
C ASP A 322 -0.66 -33.39 3.04
N ARG A 323 -1.94 -33.16 2.75
CA ARG A 323 -3.03 -33.98 3.27
C ARG A 323 -2.99 -35.39 2.71
N GLU A 324 -2.77 -35.55 1.40
CA GLU A 324 -2.60 -36.86 0.75
C GLU A 324 -1.39 -37.61 1.35
N LEU A 325 -0.26 -36.92 1.56
CA LEU A 325 0.92 -37.49 2.21
C LEU A 325 0.64 -37.89 3.65
N THR A 326 -0.07 -37.04 4.39
CA THR A 326 -0.43 -37.31 5.79
C THR A 326 -1.37 -38.51 5.89
N GLU A 327 -2.34 -38.62 4.99
CA GLU A 327 -3.27 -39.76 4.94
C GLU A 327 -2.53 -41.08 4.62
N LYS A 328 -1.59 -41.06 3.66
CA LYS A 328 -0.73 -42.22 3.38
C LYS A 328 0.14 -42.60 4.59
N LYS A 329 0.71 -41.62 5.30
CA LYS A 329 1.46 -41.87 6.56
C LYS A 329 0.57 -42.50 7.63
N LEU A 330 -0.64 -42.00 7.80
CA LEU A 330 -1.58 -42.47 8.82
C LEU A 330 -2.07 -43.89 8.51
N SER A 331 -2.35 -44.19 7.24
CA SER A 331 -2.65 -45.54 6.76
C SER A 331 -1.49 -46.51 7.03
N PHE A 332 -0.25 -46.10 6.76
CA PHE A 332 0.94 -46.88 7.09
C PHE A 332 1.04 -47.21 8.59
N PHE A 333 0.95 -46.20 9.48
CA PHE A 333 1.02 -46.44 10.92
C PHE A 333 -0.11 -47.33 11.43
N THR A 334 -1.31 -47.20 10.86
CA THR A 334 -2.46 -48.04 11.21
C THR A 334 -2.20 -49.51 10.82
N ASN A 335 -1.62 -49.74 9.64
CA ASN A 335 -1.26 -51.09 9.18
C ASN A 335 -0.11 -51.70 10.00
N VAL A 336 0.91 -50.90 10.36
CA VAL A 336 2.01 -51.31 11.25
C VAL A 336 1.47 -51.72 12.63
N ALA A 337 0.61 -50.89 13.21
CA ALA A 337 0.00 -51.19 14.50
C ALA A 337 -0.81 -52.49 14.46
N HIS A 338 -1.53 -52.76 13.37
CA HIS A 338 -2.29 -54.00 13.18
C HIS A 338 -1.35 -55.22 13.06
N GLU A 339 -0.31 -55.14 12.22
CA GLU A 339 0.68 -56.21 12.02
C GLU A 339 1.55 -56.46 13.26
N PHE A 340 1.72 -55.50 14.17
CA PHE A 340 2.34 -55.71 15.48
C PHE A 340 1.36 -56.29 16.50
N ARG A 341 0.11 -55.82 16.52
CA ARG A 341 -0.90 -56.28 17.50
C ARG A 341 -1.15 -57.78 17.39
N THR A 342 -1.23 -58.33 16.17
CA THR A 342 -1.51 -59.76 15.97
C THR A 342 -0.44 -60.70 16.57
N PRO A 343 0.87 -60.57 16.27
CA PRO A 343 1.90 -61.39 16.91
C PRO A 343 2.03 -61.08 18.40
N VAL A 344 1.90 -59.83 18.86
CA VAL A 344 1.94 -59.47 20.29
C VAL A 344 0.81 -60.17 21.05
N SER A 345 -0.43 -60.16 20.54
CA SER A 345 -1.55 -60.88 21.15
C SER A 345 -1.34 -62.39 21.17
N LEU A 346 -0.74 -62.97 20.12
CA LEU A 346 -0.41 -64.39 20.02
C LEU A 346 0.85 -64.79 20.80
N ILE A 347 1.59 -63.82 21.35
CA ILE A 347 2.68 -64.01 22.32
C ILE A 347 2.13 -63.91 23.74
N ILE A 348 1.40 -62.84 24.04
CA ILE A 348 0.90 -62.52 25.39
C ILE A 348 -0.14 -63.54 25.86
N ASN A 349 -1.06 -63.97 24.99
CA ASN A 349 -2.15 -64.86 25.41
C ASN A 349 -1.65 -66.26 25.83
N PRO A 350 -0.80 -66.97 25.05
CA PRO A 350 -0.23 -68.23 25.51
C PRO A 350 0.71 -68.06 26.71
N LEU A 351 1.52 -66.99 26.77
CA LEU A 351 2.35 -66.70 27.96
C LEU A 351 1.49 -66.54 29.22
N ARG A 352 0.35 -65.85 29.10
CA ARG A 352 -0.58 -65.67 30.20
C ARG A 352 -1.25 -66.99 30.61
N GLU A 353 -1.56 -67.87 29.67
CA GLU A 353 -2.12 -69.20 29.95
C GLU A 353 -1.10 -70.13 30.63
N ILE A 354 0.17 -70.09 30.21
CA ILE A 354 1.29 -70.81 30.84
C ILE A 354 1.56 -70.29 32.27
N ILE A 355 1.57 -68.96 32.47
CA ILE A 355 1.72 -68.33 33.80
C ILE A 355 0.53 -68.67 34.72
N GLN A 356 -0.65 -68.95 34.17
CA GLN A 356 -1.87 -69.30 34.92
C GLN A 356 -2.05 -70.81 35.17
N GLY A 357 -1.11 -71.67 34.75
CA GLY A 357 -0.95 -73.03 35.26
C GLY A 357 -1.93 -74.09 34.72
N LYS A 358 -2.21 -74.12 33.41
CA LYS A 358 -3.00 -75.21 32.78
C LYS A 358 -2.13 -76.17 31.95
N GLU A 359 -1.92 -77.36 32.51
CA GLU A 359 -1.38 -78.61 31.94
C GLU A 359 -0.01 -78.63 31.23
N PRO A 360 0.98 -79.42 31.74
CA PRO A 360 2.37 -79.41 31.28
C PRO A 360 2.69 -80.16 29.96
N GLU A 361 1.71 -80.77 29.28
CA GLU A 361 1.96 -81.48 28.00
C GLU A 361 1.67 -80.66 26.73
N LYS A 362 0.96 -79.53 26.83
CA LYS A 362 0.74 -78.59 25.69
C LYS A 362 1.81 -77.51 25.54
N ASP A 363 2.67 -77.36 26.55
CA ASP A 363 3.61 -76.25 26.70
C ASP A 363 4.60 -76.11 25.53
N LYS A 364 5.09 -77.20 24.93
CA LYS A 364 6.08 -77.10 23.83
C LYS A 364 5.51 -76.52 22.54
N GLN A 365 4.25 -76.80 22.20
CA GLN A 365 3.63 -76.25 20.99
C GLN A 365 3.25 -74.78 21.17
N GLU A 366 2.79 -74.40 22.36
CA GLU A 366 2.46 -73.01 22.69
C GLU A 366 3.72 -72.14 22.83
N LEU A 367 4.80 -72.64 23.43
CA LEU A 367 6.10 -71.95 23.43
C LEU A 367 6.69 -71.80 22.02
N ASN A 368 6.53 -72.80 21.14
CA ASN A 368 6.94 -72.66 19.74
C ASN A 368 6.10 -71.62 18.99
N ILE A 369 4.81 -71.47 19.31
CA ILE A 369 3.96 -70.40 18.75
C ILE A 369 4.44 -69.04 19.27
N VAL A 370 4.77 -68.92 20.55
CA VAL A 370 5.32 -67.70 21.15
C VAL A 370 6.66 -67.33 20.50
N TYR A 371 7.61 -68.25 20.45
CA TYR A 371 8.94 -68.04 19.85
C TYR A 371 8.85 -67.66 18.36
N ARG A 372 7.99 -68.35 17.59
CA ARG A 372 7.77 -68.04 16.17
C ARG A 372 7.16 -66.65 15.96
N ASN A 373 6.21 -66.24 16.79
CA ASN A 373 5.61 -64.90 16.69
C ASN A 373 6.55 -63.80 17.18
N ALA A 374 7.39 -64.07 18.19
CA ALA A 374 8.43 -63.15 18.66
C ALA A 374 9.51 -62.93 17.60
N ARG A 375 9.99 -64.01 16.96
CA ARG A 375 10.92 -63.94 15.83
C ARG A 375 10.33 -63.21 14.63
N ARG A 376 9.02 -63.41 14.36
CA ARG A 376 8.28 -62.64 13.34
C ARG A 376 8.25 -61.16 13.69
N LEU A 377 8.00 -60.79 14.95
CA LEU A 377 7.98 -59.39 15.37
C LEU A 377 9.35 -58.72 15.25
N LEU A 378 10.43 -59.43 15.63
CA LEU A 378 11.80 -58.94 15.47
C LEU A 378 12.14 -58.68 14.00
N SER A 379 11.85 -59.66 13.13
CA SER A 379 12.02 -59.49 11.67
C SER A 379 11.23 -58.31 11.10
N LEU A 380 10.04 -58.01 11.62
CA LEU A 380 9.25 -56.85 11.20
C LEU A 380 9.88 -55.53 11.64
N VAL A 381 10.53 -55.48 12.82
CA VAL A 381 11.26 -54.31 13.30
C VAL A 381 12.53 -54.07 12.45
N ASP A 382 13.27 -55.13 12.13
CA ASP A 382 14.48 -55.02 11.32
C ASP A 382 14.17 -54.53 9.90
N GLN A 383 13.09 -55.04 9.28
CA GLN A 383 12.61 -54.55 7.98
C GLN A 383 12.19 -53.07 8.02
N LEU A 384 11.63 -52.61 9.14
CA LEU A 384 11.24 -51.21 9.34
C LEU A 384 12.46 -50.29 9.47
N LEU A 385 13.51 -50.75 10.16
CA LEU A 385 14.78 -50.03 10.31
C LEU A 385 15.53 -49.95 8.98
N LEU A 386 15.61 -51.07 8.23
CA LEU A 386 16.17 -51.10 6.87
C LEU A 386 15.40 -50.17 5.92
N PHE A 387 14.07 -50.14 6.01
CA PHE A 387 13.24 -49.20 5.25
C PHE A 387 13.60 -47.74 5.55
N ARG A 388 13.72 -47.37 6.84
CA ARG A 388 14.10 -46.01 7.23
C ARG A 388 15.49 -45.63 6.74
N LYS A 389 16.46 -46.55 6.77
CA LYS A 389 17.83 -46.31 6.26
C LYS A 389 17.83 -46.10 4.74
N ALA A 390 17.04 -46.88 4.00
CA ALA A 390 16.92 -46.73 2.55
C ALA A 390 16.16 -45.47 2.13
N ASP A 391 15.11 -45.05 2.85
CA ASP A 391 14.29 -43.88 2.51
C ASP A 391 14.94 -42.54 2.87
N SER A 392 15.83 -42.50 3.86
CA SER A 392 16.55 -41.29 4.26
C SER A 392 17.75 -40.96 3.36
N GLY A 393 18.13 -41.88 2.45
CA GLY A 393 19.34 -41.76 1.62
C GLY A 393 20.64 -41.74 2.43
N ALA A 394 20.61 -42.09 3.72
CA ALA A 394 21.73 -41.95 4.65
C ALA A 394 22.65 -43.19 4.68
N ASP A 395 22.36 -44.21 3.87
CA ASP A 395 23.14 -45.47 3.85
C ASP A 395 24.19 -45.42 2.74
N VAL A 396 25.46 -45.40 3.13
CA VAL A 396 26.61 -45.34 2.21
C VAL A 396 26.97 -46.75 1.76
N LEU A 397 27.01 -46.99 0.44
CA LEU A 397 27.36 -48.30 -0.12
C LEU A 397 28.80 -48.70 0.24
N LYS A 398 28.95 -49.93 0.75
CA LYS A 398 30.25 -50.57 1.01
C LYS A 398 30.57 -51.49 -0.16
N ILE A 399 31.26 -50.95 -1.16
CA ILE A 399 31.51 -51.63 -2.42
C ILE A 399 32.77 -52.51 -2.30
N SER A 400 32.64 -53.78 -2.65
CA SER A 400 33.75 -54.73 -2.79
C SER A 400 33.72 -55.39 -4.18
N ARG A 401 34.86 -55.96 -4.59
CA ARG A 401 34.94 -56.77 -5.82
C ARG A 401 34.43 -58.16 -5.48
N LEU A 402 33.29 -58.54 -6.04
CA LEU A 402 32.62 -59.80 -5.71
C LEU A 402 32.31 -60.63 -6.96
N ASN A 403 32.32 -61.95 -6.79
CA ASN A 403 31.87 -62.89 -7.80
C ASN A 403 30.38 -63.17 -7.57
N VAL A 404 29.53 -62.72 -8.50
CA VAL A 404 28.07 -62.84 -8.39
C VAL A 404 27.63 -64.29 -8.30
N ILE A 405 28.34 -65.21 -8.96
CA ILE A 405 28.03 -66.65 -8.93
C ILE A 405 28.12 -67.19 -7.49
N VAL A 406 29.10 -66.73 -6.71
CA VAL A 406 29.32 -67.19 -5.33
C VAL A 406 28.16 -66.77 -4.45
N ILE A 407 27.81 -65.49 -4.45
CA ILE A 407 26.70 -64.96 -3.62
C ILE A 407 25.36 -65.58 -4.03
N CYS A 408 25.08 -65.66 -5.34
CA CYS A 408 23.83 -66.27 -5.80
C CYS A 408 23.73 -67.75 -5.41
N ASN A 409 24.85 -68.48 -5.45
CA ASN A 409 24.88 -69.88 -5.00
C ASN A 409 24.74 -69.99 -3.47
N GLU A 410 25.39 -69.13 -2.69
CA GLU A 410 25.26 -69.09 -1.22
C GLU A 410 23.80 -68.90 -0.79
N VAL A 411 23.14 -67.88 -1.34
CA VAL A 411 21.72 -67.63 -1.07
C VAL A 411 20.85 -68.79 -1.59
N PHE A 412 21.18 -69.35 -2.76
CA PHE A 412 20.48 -70.53 -3.29
C PHE A 412 20.54 -71.71 -2.32
N GLN A 413 21.72 -72.01 -1.73
CA GLN A 413 21.87 -73.11 -0.77
C GLN A 413 20.96 -72.96 0.46
N CYS A 414 20.69 -71.74 0.92
CA CYS A 414 19.78 -71.48 2.05
C CYS A 414 18.35 -72.01 1.80
N PHE A 415 17.92 -72.13 0.55
CA PHE A 415 16.56 -72.55 0.19
C PHE A 415 16.47 -74.01 -0.31
N VAL A 416 17.59 -74.73 -0.48
CA VAL A 416 17.59 -76.12 -0.98
C VAL A 416 16.76 -77.06 -0.09
N GLN A 417 16.89 -76.93 1.24
CA GLN A 417 16.12 -77.75 2.18
C GLN A 417 14.62 -77.41 2.14
N GLN A 418 14.28 -76.14 1.92
CA GLN A 418 12.89 -75.68 1.79
C GLN A 418 12.27 -76.19 0.49
N ALA A 419 13.03 -76.23 -0.61
CA ALA A 419 12.63 -76.81 -1.90
C ALA A 419 12.31 -78.30 -1.79
N LYS A 420 13.16 -79.07 -1.10
CA LYS A 420 12.92 -80.50 -0.82
C LYS A 420 11.64 -80.70 0.00
N THR A 421 11.45 -79.89 1.04
CA THR A 421 10.26 -79.99 1.91
C THR A 421 8.96 -79.65 1.18
N LYS A 422 9.00 -78.72 0.22
CA LYS A 422 7.85 -78.29 -0.59
C LYS A 422 7.72 -79.00 -1.95
N GLU A 423 8.55 -80.00 -2.23
CA GLU A 423 8.59 -80.69 -3.52
C GLU A 423 8.70 -79.75 -4.74
N ILE A 424 9.44 -78.65 -4.60
CA ILE A 424 9.67 -77.68 -5.69
C ILE A 424 10.97 -78.04 -6.40
N LYS A 425 10.95 -78.09 -7.74
CA LYS A 425 12.18 -78.22 -8.54
C LYS A 425 12.94 -76.90 -8.48
N PHE A 426 14.14 -76.92 -7.94
CA PHE A 426 14.94 -75.72 -7.71
C PHE A 426 16.28 -75.84 -8.45
N ASN A 427 16.45 -75.04 -9.50
CA ASN A 427 17.60 -75.13 -10.42
C ASN A 427 18.46 -73.86 -10.34
N PHE A 428 19.78 -74.05 -10.42
CA PHE A 428 20.77 -72.98 -10.52
C PHE A 428 21.59 -73.18 -11.80
N ILE A 429 21.58 -72.17 -12.68
CA ILE A 429 22.29 -72.19 -13.96
C ILE A 429 23.23 -70.99 -13.98
N ALA A 430 24.53 -71.24 -14.10
CA ALA A 430 25.55 -70.19 -14.18
C ALA A 430 26.61 -70.54 -15.24
N PRO A 431 27.31 -69.54 -15.81
CA PRO A 431 28.45 -69.78 -16.71
C PRO A 431 29.64 -70.43 -15.98
N ASP A 432 30.51 -71.12 -16.73
CA ASP A 432 31.69 -71.81 -16.19
C ASP A 432 32.85 -70.87 -15.81
N HIS A 433 32.70 -69.55 -15.98
CA HIS A 433 33.71 -68.54 -15.66
C HIS A 433 33.21 -67.52 -14.63
N PRO A 434 34.09 -66.93 -13.80
CA PRO A 434 33.69 -66.00 -12.75
C PRO A 434 33.11 -64.70 -13.31
N LEU A 435 31.96 -64.28 -12.76
CA LEU A 435 31.30 -63.02 -13.10
C LEU A 435 31.55 -61.99 -12.00
N GLU A 436 32.54 -61.12 -12.22
CA GLU A 436 32.94 -60.12 -11.24
C GLU A 436 32.22 -58.78 -11.43
N VAL A 437 31.68 -58.24 -10.33
CA VAL A 437 31.08 -56.90 -10.27
C VAL A 437 31.55 -56.17 -9.02
N TYR A 438 31.38 -54.84 -9.02
CA TYR A 438 31.60 -54.00 -7.84
C TYR A 438 30.26 -53.70 -7.20
N ALA A 439 29.98 -54.34 -6.08
CA ALA A 439 28.71 -54.14 -5.38
C ALA A 439 28.86 -54.34 -3.87
N ASP A 440 27.82 -53.96 -3.13
CA ASP A 440 27.70 -54.19 -1.70
C ASP A 440 27.12 -55.59 -1.47
N ASN A 441 27.93 -56.45 -0.84
CA ASN A 441 27.62 -57.85 -0.64
C ASN A 441 26.32 -58.02 0.20
N GLU A 442 26.22 -57.30 1.33
CA GLU A 442 25.09 -57.38 2.24
C GLU A 442 23.78 -56.96 1.55
N LYS A 443 23.83 -55.90 0.73
CA LYS A 443 22.66 -55.41 -0.01
C LYS A 443 22.20 -56.36 -1.10
N LEU A 444 23.13 -56.94 -1.86
CA LEU A 444 22.81 -57.93 -2.89
C LEU A 444 22.24 -59.21 -2.27
N GLU A 445 22.78 -59.65 -1.15
CA GLU A 445 22.25 -60.79 -0.39
C GLU A 445 20.80 -60.56 0.04
N ILE A 446 20.48 -59.39 0.60
CA ILE A 446 19.11 -59.01 0.98
C ILE A 446 18.17 -59.02 -0.23
N VAL A 447 18.61 -58.50 -1.38
CA VAL A 447 17.82 -58.50 -2.63
C VAL A 447 17.51 -59.93 -3.07
N LEU A 448 18.53 -60.78 -3.16
CA LEU A 448 18.41 -62.16 -3.62
C LEU A 448 17.52 -62.97 -2.67
N PHE A 449 17.75 -62.84 -1.36
CA PHE A 449 16.95 -63.52 -0.35
C PHE A 449 15.48 -63.12 -0.42
N ASN A 450 15.16 -61.84 -0.66
CA ASN A 450 13.80 -61.36 -0.85
C ASN A 450 13.13 -61.96 -2.09
N LEU A 451 13.84 -62.03 -3.22
CA LEU A 451 13.31 -62.61 -4.46
C LEU A 451 13.07 -64.11 -4.32
N PHE A 452 14.01 -64.87 -3.77
CA PHE A 452 13.84 -66.30 -3.52
C PHE A 452 12.71 -66.59 -2.53
N SER A 453 12.66 -65.85 -1.41
CA SER A 453 11.58 -65.99 -0.42
C SER A 453 10.20 -65.75 -1.05
N ASN A 454 10.08 -64.75 -1.92
CA ASN A 454 8.83 -64.52 -2.68
C ASN A 454 8.52 -65.67 -3.65
N ALA A 455 9.50 -66.14 -4.42
CA ALA A 455 9.32 -67.27 -5.33
C ALA A 455 8.82 -68.53 -4.59
N PHE A 456 9.43 -68.88 -3.45
CA PHE A 456 9.02 -70.01 -2.62
C PHE A 456 7.67 -69.82 -1.92
N LYS A 457 7.26 -68.58 -1.69
CA LYS A 457 5.97 -68.25 -1.08
C LYS A 457 4.81 -68.38 -2.05
N TYR A 458 5.02 -68.02 -3.33
CA TYR A 458 3.96 -67.95 -4.32
C TYR A 458 3.94 -69.11 -5.34
N THR A 459 4.96 -69.97 -5.30
CA THR A 459 5.00 -71.23 -6.07
C THR A 459 4.34 -72.37 -5.28
N PRO A 460 3.35 -73.08 -5.85
CA PRO A 460 2.73 -74.24 -5.20
C PRO A 460 3.66 -75.48 -5.20
N SER A 461 3.30 -76.49 -4.41
CA SER A 461 4.00 -77.79 -4.35
C SER A 461 4.08 -78.42 -5.75
N GLY A 462 5.23 -78.95 -6.16
CA GLY A 462 5.46 -79.49 -7.51
C GLY A 462 5.82 -78.45 -8.58
N GLY A 463 5.85 -77.16 -8.25
CA GLY A 463 6.30 -76.10 -9.16
C GLY A 463 7.81 -76.08 -9.39
N THR A 464 8.27 -75.16 -10.24
CA THR A 464 9.69 -74.97 -10.56
C THR A 464 10.12 -73.53 -10.25
N ILE A 465 11.27 -73.39 -9.62
CA ILE A 465 11.97 -72.11 -9.43
C ILE A 465 13.36 -72.26 -10.04
N GLU A 466 13.75 -71.34 -10.91
CA GLU A 466 15.05 -71.37 -11.59
C GLU A 466 15.76 -70.02 -11.41
N CYS A 467 17.01 -70.09 -10.98
CA CYS A 467 17.94 -68.97 -10.96
C CYS A 467 18.96 -69.14 -12.09
N ARG A 468 19.00 -68.19 -13.03
CA ARG A 468 19.94 -68.20 -14.16
C ARG A 468 20.77 -66.93 -14.18
N LEU A 469 22.08 -67.07 -14.35
CA LEU A 469 23.00 -65.96 -14.53
C LEU A 469 23.45 -65.89 -15.99
N GLU A 470 23.37 -64.71 -16.59
CA GLU A 470 23.81 -64.45 -17.96
C GLU A 470 24.78 -63.25 -17.99
N GLU A 471 25.86 -63.36 -18.77
CA GLU A 471 26.76 -62.24 -19.02
C GLU A 471 26.24 -61.40 -20.18
N THR A 472 26.09 -60.09 -19.97
CA THR A 472 25.68 -59.15 -21.02
C THR A 472 26.88 -58.31 -21.46
N SER A 473 26.80 -57.64 -22.62
CA SER A 473 27.90 -56.86 -23.18
C SER A 473 28.46 -55.80 -22.22
N ASP A 474 27.62 -55.24 -21.36
CA ASP A 474 27.98 -54.17 -20.42
C ASP A 474 27.85 -54.59 -18.93
N GLY A 475 27.55 -55.86 -18.63
CA GLY A 475 27.08 -56.24 -17.30
C GLY A 475 26.86 -57.73 -17.01
N VAL A 476 26.10 -57.99 -15.95
CA VAL A 476 25.63 -59.31 -15.50
C VAL A 476 24.12 -59.23 -15.27
N ALA A 477 23.37 -60.20 -15.79
CA ALA A 477 21.94 -60.35 -15.57
C ALA A 477 21.67 -61.58 -14.68
N ILE A 478 20.86 -61.40 -13.64
CA ILE A 478 20.41 -62.46 -12.73
C ILE A 478 18.90 -62.62 -12.92
N HIS A 479 18.49 -63.77 -13.43
CA HIS A 479 17.10 -64.14 -13.66
C HIS A 479 16.63 -65.05 -12.55
N VAL A 480 15.56 -64.65 -11.84
CA VAL A 480 14.87 -65.47 -10.86
C VAL A 480 13.45 -65.71 -11.38
N SER A 481 13.19 -66.93 -11.84
CA SER A 481 11.92 -67.33 -12.41
C SER A 481 11.18 -68.34 -11.53
N ASP A 482 9.86 -68.21 -11.47
CA ASP A 482 8.97 -69.05 -10.70
C ASP A 482 7.75 -69.46 -11.53
N THR A 483 7.27 -70.70 -11.38
CA THR A 483 6.02 -71.18 -12.04
C THR A 483 4.80 -70.98 -11.14
N GLY A 484 4.78 -69.93 -10.34
CA GLY A 484 3.68 -69.60 -9.43
C GLY A 484 2.49 -68.98 -10.13
N ARG A 485 1.63 -68.32 -9.35
CA ARG A 485 0.36 -67.73 -9.82
C ARG A 485 0.50 -66.54 -10.78
N GLY A 486 1.70 -65.99 -10.95
CA GLY A 486 1.94 -64.77 -11.74
C GLY A 486 1.28 -63.49 -11.17
N ILE A 487 1.58 -62.36 -11.80
CA ILE A 487 1.16 -61.00 -11.44
C ILE A 487 0.38 -60.38 -12.60
N ASN A 488 -0.69 -59.65 -12.31
CA ASN A 488 -1.54 -58.99 -13.32
C ASN A 488 -0.82 -57.82 -13.98
N LYS A 489 -1.05 -57.58 -15.29
CA LYS A 489 -0.41 -56.49 -16.06
C LYS A 489 -0.62 -55.10 -15.44
N GLU A 490 -1.77 -54.85 -14.83
CA GLU A 490 -2.08 -53.57 -14.16
C GLU A 490 -1.27 -53.37 -12.86
N ASP A 491 -0.86 -54.46 -12.21
CA ASP A 491 -0.15 -54.45 -10.94
C ASP A 491 1.39 -54.52 -11.12
N MET A 492 1.91 -54.89 -12.29
CA MET A 492 3.35 -55.08 -12.54
C MET A 492 4.20 -53.82 -12.30
N GLY A 493 3.70 -52.63 -12.63
CA GLY A 493 4.40 -51.36 -12.35
C GLY A 493 4.29 -50.94 -10.87
N ARG A 494 3.28 -51.48 -10.19
CA ARG A 494 2.82 -51.09 -8.86
C ARG A 494 3.43 -51.93 -7.74
N VAL A 495 3.86 -53.17 -8.01
CA VAL A 495 4.50 -54.06 -7.02
C VAL A 495 5.85 -53.57 -6.49
N PHE A 496 6.51 -52.64 -7.20
CA PHE A 496 7.73 -51.98 -6.74
C PHE A 496 7.45 -50.65 -6.01
N GLU A 497 6.19 -50.21 -5.93
CA GLU A 497 5.80 -49.03 -5.17
C GLU A 497 5.69 -49.34 -3.66
N ARG A 498 5.93 -48.31 -2.85
CA ARG A 498 5.92 -48.42 -1.38
C ARG A 498 4.56 -48.92 -0.90
N PHE A 499 4.57 -49.94 -0.02
CA PHE A 499 3.39 -50.43 0.70
C PHE A 499 2.28 -51.03 -0.18
N GLN A 500 2.58 -51.39 -1.42
CA GLN A 500 1.61 -52.04 -2.29
C GLN A 500 1.72 -53.56 -2.22
N GLN A 501 0.57 -54.22 -2.14
CA GLN A 501 0.43 -55.67 -2.21
C GLN A 501 -0.48 -56.01 -3.39
N ALA A 502 -0.14 -57.04 -4.16
CA ALA A 502 -1.00 -57.53 -5.22
C ALA A 502 -2.35 -57.99 -4.65
N SER A 503 -3.44 -57.62 -5.31
CA SER A 503 -4.86 -57.71 -4.89
C SER A 503 -5.43 -59.13 -4.70
N VAL A 504 -4.59 -60.15 -4.48
CA VAL A 504 -4.97 -61.56 -4.57
C VAL A 504 -5.10 -62.21 -3.19
N ARG A 505 -6.25 -62.87 -2.97
CA ARG A 505 -6.68 -63.66 -1.78
C ARG A 505 -5.68 -64.74 -1.32
N ALA A 506 -4.52 -64.35 -0.79
CA ALA A 506 -3.58 -65.21 -0.06
C ALA A 506 -3.35 -64.61 1.34
N PRO A 507 -2.96 -65.41 2.36
CA PRO A 507 -2.88 -64.95 3.74
C PRO A 507 -1.96 -63.73 3.87
N LYS A 508 -2.54 -62.64 4.42
CA LYS A 508 -1.89 -61.35 4.71
C LYS A 508 -0.62 -61.59 5.51
N THR A 509 0.53 -61.55 4.84
CA THR A 509 1.84 -61.78 5.46
C THR A 509 2.87 -60.89 4.79
N GLY A 510 3.32 -59.84 5.49
CA GLY A 510 4.43 -58.96 5.08
C GLY A 510 4.00 -57.54 4.68
N PHE A 511 4.86 -56.54 4.89
CA PHE A 511 4.55 -55.10 4.71
C PHE A 511 4.50 -54.58 3.26
N GLY A 512 4.81 -55.41 2.25
CA GLY A 512 4.93 -54.93 0.86
C GLY A 512 6.14 -54.03 0.62
N ILE A 513 7.18 -54.14 1.48
CA ILE A 513 8.39 -53.31 1.42
C ILE A 513 9.55 -54.02 0.68
N GLY A 514 9.57 -55.37 0.65
CA GLY A 514 10.72 -56.14 0.16
C GLY A 514 11.10 -55.88 -1.31
N LEU A 515 10.12 -55.80 -2.21
CA LEU A 515 10.39 -55.50 -3.64
C LEU A 515 10.79 -54.04 -3.85
N TYR A 516 10.21 -53.10 -3.11
CA TYR A 516 10.63 -51.70 -3.11
C TYR A 516 12.09 -51.56 -2.65
N LEU A 517 12.45 -52.22 -1.54
CA LEU A 517 13.82 -52.21 -1.01
C LEU A 517 14.80 -52.86 -2.00
N SER A 518 14.37 -53.95 -2.65
CA SER A 518 15.16 -54.63 -3.68
C SER A 518 15.45 -53.71 -4.86
N LYS A 519 14.44 -52.97 -5.32
CA LYS A 519 14.60 -51.97 -6.38
C LYS A 519 15.52 -50.82 -5.95
N ALA A 520 15.30 -50.26 -4.75
CA ALA A 520 16.11 -49.16 -4.23
C ALA A 520 17.60 -49.54 -4.09
N PHE A 521 17.90 -50.76 -3.62
CA PHE A 521 19.28 -51.24 -3.54
C PHE A 521 19.88 -51.51 -4.93
N ILE A 522 19.16 -52.14 -5.86
CA ILE A 522 19.71 -52.36 -7.21
C ILE A 522 19.94 -51.03 -7.97
N GLU A 523 19.03 -50.07 -7.82
CA GLU A 523 19.18 -48.73 -8.42
C GLU A 523 20.31 -47.93 -7.76
N SER A 524 20.55 -48.06 -6.45
CA SER A 524 21.70 -47.41 -5.81
C SER A 524 23.04 -47.95 -6.31
N HIS A 525 23.07 -49.20 -6.78
CA HIS A 525 24.21 -49.81 -7.48
C HIS A 525 24.29 -49.44 -8.97
N GLY A 526 23.45 -48.53 -9.48
CA GLY A 526 23.40 -48.17 -10.90
C GLY A 526 22.89 -49.30 -11.82
N GLY A 527 22.27 -50.33 -11.23
CA GLY A 527 21.61 -51.43 -11.93
C GLY A 527 20.11 -51.19 -12.14
N THR A 528 19.44 -52.15 -12.75
CA THR A 528 17.98 -52.13 -12.94
C THR A 528 17.35 -53.47 -12.57
N ILE A 529 16.13 -53.45 -12.02
CA ILE A 529 15.32 -54.65 -11.79
C ILE A 529 14.05 -54.57 -12.64
N THR A 530 13.79 -55.62 -13.41
CA THR A 530 12.60 -55.72 -14.28
C THR A 530 11.79 -56.96 -13.94
N LEU A 531 10.49 -56.91 -14.24
CA LEU A 531 9.55 -57.98 -13.96
C LEU A 531 8.79 -58.35 -15.23
N HIS A 532 8.84 -59.62 -15.59
CA HIS A 532 8.02 -60.22 -16.64
C HIS A 532 7.13 -61.27 -15.99
N SER A 533 5.81 -61.15 -16.12
CA SER A 533 4.90 -62.13 -15.53
C SER A 533 3.66 -62.31 -16.38
N VAL A 534 3.08 -63.49 -16.33
CA VAL A 534 1.80 -63.79 -16.96
C VAL A 534 0.94 -64.50 -15.92
N GLN A 535 -0.27 -63.99 -15.68
CA GLN A 535 -1.17 -64.54 -14.68
C GLN A 535 -1.42 -66.03 -14.95
N GLY A 536 -1.17 -66.87 -13.96
CA GLY A 536 -1.29 -68.33 -14.01
C GLY A 536 -0.12 -69.08 -14.64
N GLN A 537 0.91 -68.40 -15.17
CA GLN A 537 2.07 -69.03 -15.81
C GLN A 537 3.40 -68.74 -15.09
N GLY A 538 3.40 -67.92 -14.05
CA GLY A 538 4.60 -67.61 -13.27
C GLY A 538 5.09 -66.17 -13.39
N SER A 539 6.24 -65.90 -12.76
CA SER A 539 6.90 -64.59 -12.79
C SER A 539 8.41 -64.75 -12.97
N GLU A 540 9.02 -63.79 -13.62
CA GLU A 540 10.46 -63.69 -13.82
C GLU A 540 10.92 -62.30 -13.40
N PHE A 541 11.84 -62.25 -12.43
CA PHE A 541 12.52 -61.05 -11.99
C PHE A 541 13.94 -61.04 -12.58
N VAL A 542 14.30 -59.98 -13.29
CA VAL A 542 15.60 -59.83 -13.92
C VAL A 542 16.34 -58.65 -13.31
N ILE A 543 17.44 -58.93 -12.61
CA ILE A 543 18.35 -57.93 -12.07
C ILE A 543 19.49 -57.74 -13.07
N SER A 544 19.73 -56.52 -13.53
CA SER A 544 20.84 -56.16 -14.40
C SER A 544 21.83 -55.27 -13.63
N LEU A 545 23.07 -55.73 -13.48
CA LEU A 545 24.18 -55.01 -12.85
C LEU A 545 25.26 -54.70 -13.89
N LYS A 546 25.84 -53.50 -13.85
CA LYS A 546 26.92 -53.12 -14.77
C LYS A 546 28.28 -53.55 -14.25
N LYS A 547 29.23 -53.78 -15.16
CA LYS A 547 30.64 -54.04 -14.78
C LYS A 547 31.38 -52.71 -14.56
N GLY A 548 32.46 -52.76 -13.78
CA GLY A 548 33.30 -51.58 -13.49
C GLY A 548 32.78 -50.69 -12.36
N LYS A 549 33.41 -49.53 -12.14
CA LYS A 549 33.09 -48.59 -11.03
C LYS A 549 32.44 -47.28 -11.50
N GLU A 550 32.44 -46.99 -12.80
CA GLU A 550 32.07 -45.68 -13.37
C GLU A 550 30.58 -45.33 -13.19
N HIS A 551 29.73 -46.33 -12.98
CA HIS A 551 28.29 -46.16 -12.79
C HIS A 551 27.87 -46.00 -11.31
N LEU A 552 28.82 -46.12 -10.38
CA LEU A 552 28.56 -46.03 -8.93
C LEU A 552 28.56 -44.55 -8.47
N PRO A 553 27.69 -44.17 -7.52
CA PRO A 553 27.55 -42.79 -7.05
C PRO A 553 28.78 -42.28 -6.27
N GLU A 554 29.10 -40.98 -6.34
CA GLU A 554 30.22 -40.39 -5.59
C GLU A 554 30.02 -40.54 -4.06
N GLY A 555 30.99 -41.12 -3.35
CA GLY A 555 30.96 -41.27 -1.88
C GLY A 555 30.87 -42.70 -1.32
N TYR A 556 30.99 -43.75 -2.13
CA TYR A 556 31.06 -45.14 -1.64
C TYR A 556 32.36 -45.46 -0.89
N ILE A 557 32.30 -46.41 0.05
CA ILE A 557 33.46 -46.91 0.77
C ILE A 557 33.99 -48.15 0.03
N LEU A 558 35.28 -48.17 -0.33
CA LEU A 558 35.94 -49.37 -0.83
C LEU A 558 36.33 -50.26 0.36
N ALA A 559 35.66 -51.40 0.50
CA ALA A 559 36.07 -52.41 1.45
C ALA A 559 37.19 -53.27 0.84
N GLU A 560 38.34 -53.37 1.51
CA GLU A 560 39.35 -54.39 1.19
C GLU A 560 38.82 -55.76 1.63
N THR A 561 39.14 -56.79 0.84
CA THR A 561 38.64 -58.16 0.99
C THR A 561 38.95 -58.74 2.38
N GLU A 562 38.03 -58.60 3.33
CA GLU A 562 37.96 -59.41 4.54
C GLU A 562 36.64 -60.18 4.54
N ASN A 563 36.76 -61.51 4.40
CA ASN A 563 35.67 -62.46 4.55
C ASN A 563 35.31 -62.58 6.04
N GLU A 564 34.60 -61.60 6.60
CA GLU A 564 33.88 -61.77 7.86
C GLU A 564 32.38 -61.84 7.60
N HIS A 565 31.88 -63.08 7.51
CA HIS A 565 30.45 -63.38 7.48
C HIS A 565 29.86 -63.14 8.87
N GLN A 566 29.26 -61.97 9.11
CA GLN A 566 28.79 -61.60 10.45
C GLN A 566 27.28 -61.41 10.61
N LEU A 567 26.48 -61.40 9.54
CA LEU A 567 25.03 -61.13 9.67
C LEU A 567 24.11 -62.37 9.68
N LEU A 568 24.52 -63.49 9.10
CA LEU A 568 23.68 -64.70 9.00
C LEU A 568 24.08 -65.85 9.94
N GLY A 569 25.26 -65.78 10.57
CA GLY A 569 25.66 -66.73 11.62
C GLY A 569 24.75 -66.69 12.85
N GLU A 570 24.20 -65.51 13.19
CA GLU A 570 23.30 -65.34 14.35
C GLU A 570 21.85 -65.82 14.09
N LEU A 571 21.47 -66.08 12.84
CA LEU A 571 20.12 -66.55 12.50
C LEU A 571 19.98 -68.08 12.50
N ILE A 572 21.10 -68.82 12.62
CA ILE A 572 21.14 -70.27 12.44
C ILE A 572 21.46 -71.03 13.75
N GLU A 573 21.95 -70.37 14.81
CA GLU A 573 22.30 -71.07 16.06
C GLU A 573 21.27 -70.93 17.21
N GLU A 574 21.04 -72.08 17.85
CA GLU A 574 20.45 -72.36 19.17
C GLU A 574 18.93 -72.61 19.33
N GLU A 575 18.58 -73.91 19.21
CA GLU A 575 17.58 -74.57 20.05
C GLU A 575 18.27 -75.18 21.31
N VAL A 576 18.36 -74.47 22.45
CA VAL A 576 18.44 -75.08 23.81
C VAL A 576 17.92 -74.06 24.87
N PRO A 577 17.03 -74.42 25.81
CA PRO A 577 16.54 -73.50 26.84
C PRO A 577 17.31 -73.60 28.17
N VAL A 578 17.60 -72.47 28.81
CA VAL A 578 18.00 -72.42 30.24
C VAL A 578 17.15 -71.39 31.00
N ILE A 579 16.61 -71.89 32.11
CA ILE A 579 15.75 -71.27 33.12
C ILE A 579 16.56 -70.29 34.00
N LEU A 580 15.95 -69.21 34.51
CA LEU A 580 16.22 -68.73 35.88
C LEU A 580 15.11 -67.80 36.42
N ASN A 581 14.63 -68.19 37.60
CA ASN A 581 13.72 -67.48 38.51
C ASN A 581 14.41 -66.29 39.22
N THR A 582 13.66 -65.25 39.63
CA THR A 582 13.28 -64.98 41.06
C THR A 582 12.57 -63.62 41.28
N LYS A 583 11.29 -63.71 41.69
CA LYS A 583 10.53 -63.06 42.80
C LYS A 583 11.01 -61.77 43.55
N SER A 584 10.15 -60.72 43.47
CA SER A 584 9.42 -59.94 44.53
C SER A 584 10.16 -59.05 45.59
N PRO A 585 9.50 -58.24 46.47
CA PRO A 585 8.44 -57.18 46.34
C PRO A 585 8.61 -55.93 47.31
N GLN A 586 7.73 -54.90 47.20
CA GLN A 586 7.07 -53.99 48.22
C GLN A 586 7.88 -53.33 49.38
N ALA A 587 7.51 -52.24 50.08
CA ALA A 587 6.42 -51.26 50.19
C ALA A 587 6.89 -50.07 51.11
N GLU A 588 6.19 -48.92 51.02
CA GLU A 588 5.75 -47.90 52.04
C GLU A 588 6.48 -47.73 53.42
N LEU A 589 6.53 -46.59 54.15
CA LEU A 589 5.67 -45.41 54.31
C LEU A 589 6.43 -44.28 55.09
N SER A 590 6.09 -43.01 54.82
CA SER A 590 6.00 -41.80 55.68
C SER A 590 7.13 -41.37 56.66
N GLU A 591 7.53 -40.08 56.57
CA GLU A 591 7.88 -39.23 57.74
C GLU A 591 7.56 -37.74 57.47
N GLU A 592 6.88 -37.11 58.43
CA GLU A 592 6.58 -35.68 58.51
C GLU A 592 7.83 -34.86 58.87
N LEU A 593 8.11 -33.80 58.12
CA LEU A 593 8.90 -32.66 58.59
C LEU A 593 8.36 -31.36 58.00
N VAL A 594 8.03 -30.43 58.89
CA VAL A 594 7.75 -29.02 58.60
C VAL A 594 8.96 -28.46 57.85
N THR A 595 8.77 -28.15 56.57
CA THR A 595 9.82 -27.60 55.70
C THR A 595 9.28 -26.36 55.00
N ASP A 596 10.15 -25.37 54.78
CA ASP A 596 9.95 -24.15 53.96
C ASP A 596 9.67 -24.45 52.45
N LYS A 597 9.13 -25.64 52.15
CA LYS A 597 8.84 -26.12 50.81
C LYS A 597 7.56 -25.47 50.30
N LYS A 598 7.61 -25.03 49.04
CA LYS A 598 6.49 -24.43 48.30
C LYS A 598 5.37 -25.44 48.09
N THR A 599 4.12 -24.99 48.08
CA THR A 599 2.94 -25.85 48.02
C THR A 599 2.37 -25.93 46.60
N ILE A 600 2.09 -27.14 46.11
CA ILE A 600 1.45 -27.38 44.82
C ILE A 600 0.17 -28.21 45.07
N LEU A 601 -0.94 -27.81 44.47
CA LEU A 601 -2.16 -28.61 44.43
C LEU A 601 -2.29 -29.27 43.06
N VAL A 602 -2.46 -30.59 43.04
CA VAL A 602 -2.67 -31.41 41.83
C VAL A 602 -4.11 -31.90 41.80
N VAL A 603 -4.83 -31.65 40.73
CA VAL A 603 -6.24 -32.03 40.53
C VAL A 603 -6.32 -32.89 39.27
N ASP A 604 -6.59 -34.19 39.42
CA ASP A 604 -6.69 -35.14 38.30
C ASP A 604 -7.60 -36.29 38.77
N ASP A 605 -8.45 -36.85 37.92
CA ASP A 605 -9.36 -37.94 38.28
C ASP A 605 -8.67 -39.31 38.23
N ASN A 606 -7.58 -39.44 37.46
CA ASN A 606 -6.82 -40.67 37.32
C ASN A 606 -5.77 -40.83 38.44
N THR A 607 -5.91 -41.92 39.20
CA THR A 607 -5.02 -42.27 40.32
C THR A 607 -3.56 -42.46 39.90
N GLU A 608 -3.30 -43.14 38.78
CA GLU A 608 -1.93 -43.37 38.27
C GLU A 608 -1.26 -42.04 37.88
N MET A 609 -2.02 -41.09 37.31
CA MET A 609 -1.51 -39.77 36.94
C MET A 609 -1.22 -38.89 38.16
N ARG A 610 -2.04 -38.95 39.21
CA ARG A 610 -1.77 -38.27 40.48
C ARG A 610 -0.51 -38.80 41.15
N GLU A 611 -0.33 -40.12 41.21
CA GLU A 611 0.88 -40.76 41.76
C GLU A 611 2.13 -40.39 40.97
N TYR A 612 2.03 -40.36 39.64
CA TYR A 612 3.12 -39.94 38.77
C TYR A 612 3.51 -38.46 38.98
N LEU A 613 2.54 -37.54 39.06
CA LEU A 613 2.80 -36.12 39.34
C LEU A 613 3.34 -35.91 40.75
N GLN A 614 2.84 -36.65 41.74
CA GLN A 614 3.42 -36.66 43.09
C GLN A 614 4.90 -37.08 43.05
N HIS A 615 5.23 -38.15 42.32
CA HIS A 615 6.60 -38.62 42.21
C HIS A 615 7.53 -37.57 41.58
N ILE A 616 7.07 -36.81 40.58
CA ILE A 616 7.85 -35.76 39.92
C ILE A 616 8.20 -34.63 40.90
N PHE A 617 7.25 -34.19 41.74
CA PHE A 617 7.42 -32.96 42.53
C PHE A 617 7.76 -33.17 44.02
N HIS A 618 7.62 -34.39 44.57
CA HIS A 618 7.73 -34.62 46.03
C HIS A 618 9.07 -34.21 46.64
N LYS A 619 10.15 -34.22 45.83
CA LYS A 619 11.49 -33.85 46.30
C LYS A 619 11.55 -32.38 46.73
N ASN A 620 10.92 -31.48 45.97
CA ASN A 620 11.12 -30.03 46.08
C ASN A 620 9.87 -29.26 46.58
N TYR A 621 8.69 -29.87 46.58
CA TYR A 621 7.41 -29.22 46.90
C TYR A 621 6.56 -30.06 47.87
N VAL A 622 5.71 -29.39 48.64
CA VAL A 622 4.61 -30.02 49.38
C VAL A 622 3.43 -30.16 48.43
N ILE A 623 2.91 -31.37 48.29
CA ILE A 623 1.87 -31.68 47.29
C ILE A 623 0.57 -32.02 47.98
N PHE A 624 -0.48 -31.30 47.60
CA PHE A 624 -1.87 -31.65 47.90
C PHE A 624 -2.51 -32.25 46.66
N THR A 625 -3.41 -33.22 46.81
CA THR A 625 -4.06 -33.88 45.67
C THR A 625 -5.57 -33.90 45.81
N ALA A 626 -6.28 -33.54 44.74
CA ALA A 626 -7.72 -33.62 44.60
C ALA A 626 -8.11 -34.59 43.50
N THR A 627 -9.27 -35.24 43.64
CA THR A 627 -9.80 -36.20 42.67
C THR A 627 -10.74 -35.56 41.65
N ASN A 628 -11.23 -34.36 41.89
CA ASN A 628 -12.16 -33.64 41.01
C ASN A 628 -12.08 -32.12 41.22
N GLY A 629 -12.67 -31.35 40.30
CA GLY A 629 -12.59 -29.89 40.33
C GLY A 629 -13.22 -29.22 41.56
N LEU A 630 -14.29 -29.79 42.14
CA LEU A 630 -14.94 -29.22 43.32
C LEU A 630 -14.07 -29.37 44.56
N GLU A 631 -13.53 -30.58 44.78
CA GLU A 631 -12.58 -30.87 45.85
C GLU A 631 -11.29 -30.03 45.67
N GLY A 632 -10.85 -29.83 44.43
CA GLY A 632 -9.72 -28.95 44.09
C GLY A 632 -9.97 -27.49 44.48
N PHE A 633 -11.17 -26.97 44.26
CA PHE A 633 -11.52 -25.60 44.66
C PHE A 633 -11.53 -25.43 46.19
N ASP A 634 -12.13 -26.39 46.90
CA ASP A 634 -12.20 -26.37 48.36
C ASP A 634 -10.81 -26.48 49.00
N MET A 635 -9.96 -27.38 48.51
CA MET A 635 -8.58 -27.51 48.98
C MET A 635 -7.71 -26.30 48.63
N ALA A 636 -7.93 -25.65 47.49
CA ALA A 636 -7.27 -24.39 47.18
C ALA A 636 -7.64 -23.30 48.20
N GLY A 637 -8.89 -23.28 48.66
CA GLY A 637 -9.38 -22.41 49.73
C GLY A 637 -8.76 -22.68 51.11
N GLN A 638 -8.57 -23.96 51.44
CA GLN A 638 -8.05 -24.39 52.75
C GLN A 638 -6.53 -24.25 52.86
N HIS A 639 -5.79 -24.62 51.80
CA HIS A 639 -4.33 -24.75 51.85
C HIS A 639 -3.57 -23.62 51.15
N LEU A 640 -4.25 -22.73 50.40
CA LEU A 640 -3.65 -21.60 49.67
C LEU A 640 -2.34 -21.97 48.93
N PRO A 641 -2.41 -22.90 47.96
CA PRO A 641 -1.22 -23.40 47.28
C PRO A 641 -0.49 -22.30 46.49
N ASP A 642 0.83 -22.40 46.36
CA ASP A 642 1.64 -21.49 45.52
C ASP A 642 1.38 -21.72 44.01
N LEU A 643 0.89 -22.90 43.60
CA LEU A 643 0.56 -23.28 42.21
C LEU A 643 -0.51 -24.39 42.19
N ILE A 644 -1.39 -24.37 41.18
CA ILE A 644 -2.37 -25.44 40.92
C ILE A 644 -2.08 -26.08 39.55
N ILE A 645 -2.05 -27.42 39.50
CA ILE A 645 -1.96 -28.21 38.28
C ILE A 645 -3.26 -29.00 38.16
N SER A 646 -4.03 -28.82 37.09
CA SER A 646 -5.33 -29.48 36.91
C SER A 646 -5.42 -30.18 35.56
N ASP A 647 -5.99 -31.39 35.50
CA ASP A 647 -6.48 -31.95 34.24
C ASP A 647 -7.66 -31.11 33.73
N VAL A 648 -7.83 -31.03 32.42
CA VAL A 648 -8.99 -30.40 31.78
C VAL A 648 -10.19 -31.34 31.81
N ASN A 649 -9.97 -32.62 31.54
CA ASN A 649 -11.05 -33.61 31.49
C ASN A 649 -11.13 -34.32 32.85
N MET A 650 -12.11 -33.97 33.66
CA MET A 650 -12.38 -34.64 34.94
C MET A 650 -13.88 -34.79 35.13
N ASP A 651 -14.31 -35.81 35.86
CA ASP A 651 -15.72 -35.97 36.24
C ASP A 651 -16.19 -34.84 37.17
N GLY A 652 -17.35 -34.26 36.85
CA GLY A 652 -17.96 -33.15 37.60
C GLY A 652 -17.57 -31.78 37.06
N ILE A 653 -16.88 -30.97 37.87
CA ILE A 653 -16.37 -29.66 37.44
C ILE A 653 -15.09 -29.89 36.64
N ASP A 654 -15.11 -29.54 35.36
CA ASP A 654 -13.95 -29.63 34.47
C ASP A 654 -12.83 -28.65 34.88
N GLY A 655 -11.60 -28.90 34.43
CA GLY A 655 -10.45 -28.07 34.82
C GLY A 655 -10.54 -26.61 34.34
N LEU A 656 -11.30 -26.36 33.26
CA LEU A 656 -11.50 -25.03 32.71
C LEU A 656 -12.46 -24.20 33.58
N GLU A 657 -13.53 -24.81 34.05
CA GLU A 657 -14.49 -24.22 34.98
C GLU A 657 -13.86 -24.03 36.36
N LEU A 658 -13.06 -24.99 36.85
CA LEU A 658 -12.24 -24.82 38.05
C LEU A 658 -11.33 -23.59 37.93
N CYS A 659 -10.58 -23.48 36.84
CA CYS A 659 -9.71 -22.33 36.59
C CYS A 659 -10.51 -21.02 36.60
N ARG A 660 -11.66 -20.99 35.93
CA ARG A 660 -12.55 -19.80 35.90
C ARG A 660 -13.05 -19.41 37.28
N GLN A 661 -13.44 -20.38 38.12
CA GLN A 661 -13.91 -20.14 39.48
C GLN A 661 -12.79 -19.62 40.38
N LEU A 662 -11.59 -20.21 40.30
CA LEU A 662 -10.41 -19.75 41.02
C LEU A 662 -10.09 -18.30 40.66
N LYS A 663 -10.06 -17.96 39.36
CA LYS A 663 -9.72 -16.60 38.89
C LYS A 663 -10.79 -15.55 39.22
N ARG A 664 -12.05 -15.95 39.46
CA ARG A 664 -13.12 -15.05 39.92
C ARG A 664 -13.10 -14.79 41.43
N SER A 665 -12.44 -15.63 42.22
CA SER A 665 -12.34 -15.46 43.66
C SER A 665 -11.41 -14.30 44.02
N GLU A 666 -11.87 -13.38 44.89
CA GLU A 666 -11.04 -12.27 45.39
C GLU A 666 -9.83 -12.76 46.20
N ILE A 667 -9.95 -13.95 46.80
CA ILE A 667 -8.92 -14.56 47.66
C ILE A 667 -8.03 -15.48 46.82
N LEU A 668 -8.57 -16.31 45.92
CA LEU A 668 -7.80 -17.35 45.22
C LEU A 668 -7.33 -16.96 43.81
N GLY A 669 -7.87 -15.88 43.22
CA GLY A 669 -7.60 -15.53 41.82
C GLY A 669 -6.16 -15.14 41.50
N HIS A 670 -5.33 -14.98 42.52
CA HIS A 670 -3.90 -14.70 42.37
C HIS A 670 -3.03 -15.96 42.26
N ILE A 671 -3.58 -17.16 42.47
CA ILE A 671 -2.82 -18.42 42.40
C ILE A 671 -2.65 -18.81 40.93
N PRO A 672 -1.44 -19.16 40.47
CA PRO A 672 -1.22 -19.59 39.10
C PRO A 672 -1.80 -21.00 38.85
N VAL A 673 -2.37 -21.21 37.66
CA VAL A 673 -3.01 -22.48 37.26
C VAL A 673 -2.39 -23.00 35.96
N ILE A 674 -1.93 -24.25 35.97
CA ILE A 674 -1.46 -25.00 34.79
C ILE A 674 -2.49 -26.07 34.44
N LEU A 675 -2.93 -26.08 33.18
CA LEU A 675 -3.88 -27.08 32.68
C LEU A 675 -3.17 -28.21 31.90
N LEU A 676 -3.46 -29.46 32.25
CA LEU A 676 -3.04 -30.65 31.52
C LEU A 676 -4.18 -31.09 30.60
N THR A 677 -3.92 -31.34 29.31
CA THR A 677 -4.97 -31.74 28.37
C THR A 677 -4.53 -32.83 27.39
N ALA A 678 -5.41 -33.73 26.99
CA ALA A 678 -5.14 -34.71 25.94
C ALA A 678 -5.25 -34.14 24.51
N SER A 679 -5.84 -32.95 24.33
CA SER A 679 -6.10 -32.36 23.01
C SER A 679 -5.06 -31.29 22.65
N SER A 680 -4.40 -31.44 21.50
CA SER A 680 -3.49 -30.44 20.94
C SER A 680 -4.20 -29.39 20.06
N SER A 681 -5.54 -29.34 20.07
CA SER A 681 -6.30 -28.43 19.21
C SER A 681 -6.16 -26.97 19.64
N ALA A 682 -5.97 -26.08 18.65
CA ALA A 682 -5.87 -24.64 18.88
C ALA A 682 -7.11 -24.06 19.59
N GLU A 683 -8.29 -24.66 19.39
CA GLU A 683 -9.55 -24.24 20.02
C GLU A 683 -9.59 -24.56 21.52
N ALA A 684 -9.05 -25.71 21.94
CA ALA A 684 -8.91 -26.05 23.36
C ALA A 684 -7.87 -25.16 24.06
N GLN A 685 -6.77 -24.83 23.37
CA GLN A 685 -5.77 -23.88 23.87
C GLN A 685 -6.35 -22.47 24.05
N LEU A 686 -7.16 -22.01 23.10
CA LEU A 686 -7.80 -20.70 23.15
C LEU A 686 -8.80 -20.62 24.32
N LYS A 687 -9.61 -21.66 24.54
CA LYS A 687 -10.51 -21.76 25.71
C LYS A 687 -9.76 -21.80 27.05
N GLY A 688 -8.59 -22.43 27.11
CA GLY A 688 -7.73 -22.43 28.30
C GLY A 688 -7.18 -21.06 28.66
N ILE A 689 -6.74 -20.29 27.65
CA ILE A 689 -6.25 -18.92 27.83
C ILE A 689 -7.41 -17.97 28.19
N GLU A 690 -8.56 -18.07 27.54
CA GLU A 690 -9.76 -17.29 27.88
C GLU A 690 -10.29 -17.59 29.29
N GLY A 691 -10.07 -18.82 29.79
CA GLY A 691 -10.36 -19.24 31.16
C GLY A 691 -9.43 -18.65 32.22
N GLY A 692 -8.37 -17.96 31.81
CA GLY A 692 -7.41 -17.29 32.69
C GLY A 692 -6.28 -18.18 33.22
N ALA A 693 -6.04 -19.36 32.62
CA ALA A 693 -4.92 -20.22 32.99
C ALA A 693 -3.57 -19.57 32.65
N ASP A 694 -2.56 -19.81 33.48
CA ASP A 694 -1.23 -19.22 33.34
C ASP A 694 -0.35 -19.99 32.34
N ASP A 695 -0.60 -21.30 32.18
CA ASP A 695 0.06 -22.14 31.19
C ASP A 695 -0.78 -23.40 30.88
N TYR A 696 -0.48 -24.08 29.78
CA TYR A 696 -1.11 -25.35 29.40
C TYR A 696 -0.08 -26.35 28.86
N ILE A 697 -0.31 -27.65 29.10
CA ILE A 697 0.60 -28.74 28.72
C ILE A 697 -0.21 -29.93 28.18
N THR A 698 0.22 -30.48 27.05
CA THR A 698 -0.43 -31.64 26.41
C THR A 698 0.05 -32.98 26.98
N LYS A 699 -0.85 -33.90 27.29
CA LYS A 699 -0.56 -35.30 27.68
C LYS A 699 -0.34 -36.17 26.42
N PRO A 700 0.67 -37.04 26.34
CA PRO A 700 1.74 -37.25 27.33
C PRO A 700 2.78 -36.11 27.30
N PHE A 701 3.27 -35.71 28.47
CA PHE A 701 4.25 -34.62 28.63
C PHE A 701 5.59 -35.11 29.14
N ASP A 702 6.65 -34.40 28.76
CA ASP A 702 7.99 -34.60 29.32
C ASP A 702 8.06 -34.04 30.75
N ALA A 703 8.55 -34.85 31.70
CA ALA A 703 8.65 -34.47 33.11
C ALA A 703 9.62 -33.30 33.38
N GLN A 704 10.73 -33.20 32.63
CA GLN A 704 11.67 -32.10 32.76
C GLN A 704 11.07 -30.80 32.23
N LEU A 705 10.30 -30.86 31.14
CA LEU A 705 9.61 -29.70 30.58
C LEU A 705 8.56 -29.14 31.55
N LEU A 706 7.77 -30.02 32.18
CA LEU A 706 6.78 -29.64 33.19
C LEU A 706 7.45 -28.99 34.42
N LEU A 707 8.54 -29.58 34.93
CA LEU A 707 9.34 -29.00 36.03
C LEU A 707 9.91 -27.62 35.69
N ALA A 708 10.42 -27.44 34.47
CA ALA A 708 10.98 -26.16 34.02
C ALA A 708 9.91 -25.05 33.96
N ARG A 709 8.69 -25.37 33.49
CA ARG A 709 7.56 -24.42 33.41
C ARG A 709 7.09 -23.99 34.80
N VAL A 710 6.88 -24.95 35.70
CA VAL A 710 6.53 -24.70 37.11
C VAL A 710 7.55 -23.77 37.77
N ASN A 711 8.85 -24.07 37.59
CA ASN A 711 9.92 -23.23 38.11
C ASN A 711 9.93 -21.82 37.51
N SER A 712 9.68 -21.68 36.21
CA SER A 712 9.66 -20.37 35.52
C SER A 712 8.53 -19.48 36.04
N ILE A 713 7.31 -20.02 36.20
CA ILE A 713 6.14 -19.28 36.70
C ILE A 713 6.39 -18.79 38.14
N LEU A 714 6.89 -19.67 39.01
CA LEU A 714 7.21 -19.33 40.40
C LEU A 714 8.39 -18.33 40.50
N LYS A 715 9.37 -18.38 39.57
CA LYS A 715 10.53 -17.48 39.54
C LYS A 715 10.19 -16.07 39.02
N ASN A 716 9.37 -15.95 37.97
CA ASN A 716 8.97 -14.66 37.39
C ASN A 716 8.20 -13.78 38.39
N ARG A 717 7.40 -14.40 39.26
CA ARG A 717 6.65 -13.70 40.31
C ARG A 717 7.58 -13.05 41.36
N ASN A 718 8.66 -13.73 41.73
CA ASN A 718 9.67 -13.22 42.66
C ASN A 718 10.50 -12.07 42.07
N ALA A 719 10.75 -12.07 40.75
CA ALA A 719 11.52 -11.02 40.07
C ALA A 719 10.76 -9.68 40.01
N LEU A 720 9.44 -9.71 39.78
CA LEU A 720 8.60 -8.51 39.78
C LEU A 720 8.45 -7.89 41.17
N GLN A 721 8.27 -8.71 42.21
CA GLN A 721 8.23 -8.25 43.61
C GLN A 721 9.57 -7.66 44.07
N ARG A 722 10.71 -8.25 43.66
CA ARG A 722 12.05 -7.70 43.95
C ARG A 722 12.35 -6.40 43.20
N TYR A 723 11.99 -6.30 41.92
CA TYR A 723 12.14 -5.04 41.16
C TYR A 723 11.38 -3.87 41.80
N PHE A 724 10.17 -4.12 42.32
CA PHE A 724 9.40 -3.11 43.07
C PHE A 724 10.03 -2.71 44.40
N PHE A 725 10.70 -3.63 45.08
CA PHE A 725 11.39 -3.36 46.33
C PHE A 725 12.67 -2.56 46.06
N ASP A 726 13.49 -3.00 45.11
CA ASP A 726 14.82 -2.46 44.79
C ASP A 726 14.78 -1.05 44.21
N LYS A 727 13.83 -0.75 43.30
CA LYS A 727 13.74 0.58 42.69
C LYS A 727 13.32 1.68 43.67
N ILE A 728 12.89 1.30 44.88
CA ILE A 728 12.28 2.21 45.84
C ILE A 728 13.06 2.29 47.17
N THR A 729 14.01 1.38 47.43
CA THR A 729 15.04 1.53 48.47
C THR A 729 16.28 2.31 48.02
N LEU A 730 16.34 2.79 46.77
CA LEU A 730 17.55 3.39 46.16
C LEU A 730 18.78 2.46 46.27
N GLN A 731 18.56 1.14 46.17
CA GLN A 731 19.63 0.17 45.99
C GLN A 731 19.62 -0.28 44.53
N ASP A 732 20.74 -0.07 43.83
CA ASP A 732 20.89 -0.48 42.44
C ASP A 732 20.94 -2.00 42.34
N SER A 733 19.83 -2.60 41.89
CA SER A 733 19.77 -4.01 41.54
C SER A 733 19.36 -4.19 40.08
N ALA A 734 20.19 -4.92 39.34
CA ALA A 734 20.10 -5.18 37.91
C ALA A 734 18.98 -6.18 37.53
N VAL A 735 17.73 -5.91 37.90
CA VAL A 735 16.59 -6.77 37.53
C VAL A 735 15.99 -6.30 36.19
N LYS A 736 16.13 -7.13 35.14
CA LYS A 736 15.54 -6.89 33.81
C LYS A 736 14.04 -7.15 33.84
N VAL A 737 13.25 -6.09 33.93
CA VAL A 737 11.79 -6.11 33.74
C VAL A 737 11.44 -5.62 32.33
N PRO A 738 10.41 -6.19 31.66
CA PRO A 738 9.98 -5.73 30.33
C PRO A 738 9.67 -4.23 30.32
N ALA A 739 10.10 -3.53 29.25
CA ALA A 739 10.08 -2.07 29.17
C ALA A 739 8.67 -1.47 29.36
N GLU A 740 7.64 -2.15 28.85
CA GLU A 740 6.25 -1.70 28.93
C GLU A 740 5.73 -1.57 30.37
N TYR A 741 6.06 -2.52 31.24
CA TYR A 741 5.68 -2.46 32.66
C TYR A 741 6.47 -1.39 33.42
N ARG A 742 7.75 -1.20 33.06
CA ARG A 742 8.60 -0.16 33.66
C ARG A 742 8.07 1.24 33.35
N ASP A 743 7.70 1.49 32.11
CA ASP A 743 7.30 2.82 31.65
C ASP A 743 5.91 3.18 32.19
N PHE A 744 5.00 2.20 32.24
CA PHE A 744 3.69 2.33 32.89
C PHE A 744 3.83 2.70 34.39
N LEU A 745 4.70 2.02 35.13
CA LEU A 745 4.91 2.32 36.55
C LEU A 745 5.57 3.67 36.78
N LYS A 746 6.50 4.08 35.90
CA LYS A 746 7.13 5.40 35.98
C LYS A 746 6.09 6.51 35.80
N GLN A 747 5.17 6.35 34.85
CA GLN A 747 4.05 7.28 34.65
C GLN A 747 3.11 7.32 35.86
N CYS A 748 2.75 6.16 36.41
CA CYS A 748 1.92 6.08 37.62
C CYS A 748 2.55 6.78 38.82
N ILE A 749 3.87 6.62 39.03
CA ILE A 749 4.59 7.29 40.12
C ILE A 749 4.61 8.79 39.90
N GLN A 750 5.00 9.24 38.70
CA GLN A 750 5.05 10.67 38.36
C GLN A 750 3.70 11.35 38.58
N LEU A 751 2.61 10.72 38.13
CA LEU A 751 1.27 11.28 38.29
C LEU A 751 0.85 11.45 39.76
N VAL A 752 1.26 10.53 40.64
CA VAL A 752 1.02 10.67 42.08
C VAL A 752 1.89 11.76 42.69
N GLU A 753 3.15 11.86 42.28
CA GLU A 753 4.06 12.90 42.75
C GLU A 753 3.58 14.30 42.34
N ASP A 754 3.10 14.47 41.11
CA ASP A 754 2.58 15.74 40.60
C ASP A 754 1.30 16.19 41.33
N ASN A 755 0.59 15.26 42.00
CA ASN A 755 -0.65 15.52 42.72
C ASN A 755 -0.55 15.23 44.23
N ILE A 756 0.65 15.28 44.80
CA ILE A 756 0.90 14.73 46.13
C ILE A 756 0.26 15.54 47.27
N GLU A 757 0.13 16.86 47.10
CA GLU A 757 -0.43 17.78 48.10
C GLU A 757 -1.97 17.72 48.16
N THR A 758 -2.62 17.16 47.15
CA THR A 758 -4.09 17.14 47.06
C THR A 758 -4.71 16.03 47.91
N GLU A 759 -5.42 16.40 48.98
CA GLU A 759 -6.08 15.46 49.88
C GLU A 759 -7.16 14.62 49.16
N ASN A 760 -7.82 15.18 48.14
CA ASN A 760 -8.95 14.61 47.38
C ASN A 760 -8.57 14.04 46.00
N PHE A 761 -7.35 13.55 45.82
CA PHE A 761 -6.98 12.90 44.56
C PHE A 761 -7.80 11.61 44.35
N THR A 762 -8.84 11.68 43.51
CA THR A 762 -9.81 10.58 43.34
C THR A 762 -9.36 9.58 42.28
N ILE A 763 -9.71 8.30 42.48
CA ILE A 763 -9.41 7.21 41.52
C ILE A 763 -9.88 7.55 40.09
N GLN A 764 -10.95 8.33 39.97
CA GLN A 764 -11.50 8.76 38.69
C GLN A 764 -10.60 9.77 37.96
N GLN A 765 -9.90 10.64 38.70
CA GLN A 765 -8.89 11.55 38.14
C GLN A 765 -7.65 10.79 37.71
N PHE A 766 -7.18 9.81 38.50
CA PHE A 766 -6.06 8.93 38.10
C PHE A 766 -6.38 8.17 36.81
N ALA A 767 -7.57 7.58 36.74
CA ALA A 767 -8.01 6.82 35.57
C ALA A 767 -8.09 7.70 34.31
N ARG A 768 -8.63 8.92 34.42
CA ARG A 768 -8.66 9.88 33.32
C ARG A 768 -7.27 10.32 32.87
N ALA A 769 -6.37 10.65 33.78
CA ALA A 769 -5.02 11.07 33.44
C ALA A 769 -4.18 9.94 32.79
N MET A 770 -4.45 8.69 33.15
CA MET A 770 -3.82 7.52 32.51
C MET A 770 -4.51 7.09 31.20
N GLY A 771 -5.61 7.73 30.80
CA GLY A 771 -6.38 7.33 29.61
C GLY A 771 -7.05 5.96 29.71
N MET A 772 -7.32 5.47 30.92
CA MET A 772 -7.83 4.13 31.19
C MET A 772 -9.19 4.16 31.91
N SER A 773 -9.99 3.09 31.76
CA SER A 773 -11.17 2.91 32.61
C SER A 773 -10.76 2.59 34.05
N ARG A 774 -11.62 2.94 35.03
CA ARG A 774 -11.36 2.70 36.47
C ARG A 774 -11.03 1.23 36.75
N SER A 775 -11.78 0.31 36.15
CA SER A 775 -11.62 -1.14 36.34
C SER A 775 -10.33 -1.64 35.69
N ALA A 776 -10.00 -1.15 34.49
CA ALA A 776 -8.78 -1.54 33.79
C ALA A 776 -7.52 -1.05 34.53
N LEU A 777 -7.52 0.19 35.03
CA LEU A 777 -6.42 0.73 35.82
C LEU A 777 -6.26 -0.03 37.14
N TYR A 778 -7.36 -0.26 37.86
CA TYR A 778 -7.34 -1.00 39.12
C TYR A 778 -6.76 -2.41 38.93
N ASN A 779 -7.22 -3.14 37.92
CA ASN A 779 -6.73 -4.48 37.60
C ASN A 779 -5.27 -4.45 37.18
N LYS A 780 -4.86 -3.50 36.33
CA LYS A 780 -3.47 -3.39 35.84
C LYS A 780 -2.50 -3.03 36.98
N VAL A 781 -2.85 -2.11 37.87
CA VAL A 781 -2.03 -1.77 39.04
C VAL A 781 -2.01 -2.90 40.06
N LYS A 782 -3.14 -3.56 40.35
CA LYS A 782 -3.20 -4.70 41.28
C LYS A 782 -2.40 -5.89 40.76
N HIS A 783 -2.47 -6.16 39.46
CA HIS A 783 -1.72 -7.23 38.81
C HIS A 783 -0.20 -6.96 38.83
N ILE A 784 0.21 -5.71 38.61
CA ILE A 784 1.63 -5.35 38.53
C ILE A 784 2.25 -5.16 39.92
N SER A 785 1.56 -4.47 40.85
CA SER A 785 2.11 -4.09 42.17
C SER A 785 1.70 -5.02 43.32
N GLY A 786 0.74 -5.92 43.10
CA GLY A 786 0.16 -6.77 44.15
C GLY A 786 -0.70 -6.03 45.18
N GLN A 787 -0.86 -4.70 45.06
CA GLN A 787 -1.58 -3.86 46.01
C GLN A 787 -2.83 -3.24 45.39
N SER A 788 -3.82 -2.90 46.21
CA SER A 788 -4.95 -2.10 45.75
C SER A 788 -4.48 -0.70 45.35
N LEU A 789 -5.16 -0.05 44.40
CA LEU A 789 -4.78 1.27 43.91
C LEU A 789 -4.68 2.33 45.02
N ASN A 790 -5.54 2.25 46.04
CA ASN A 790 -5.49 3.15 47.21
C ASN A 790 -4.28 2.88 48.11
N ALA A 791 -3.94 1.60 48.33
CA ALA A 791 -2.73 1.23 49.06
C ALA A 791 -1.48 1.66 48.29
N PHE A 792 -1.50 1.55 46.96
CA PHE A 792 -0.45 1.98 46.06
C PHE A 792 -0.18 3.49 46.15
N VAL A 793 -1.20 4.34 45.98
CA VAL A 793 -1.07 5.81 46.13
C VAL A 793 -0.58 6.19 47.53
N ARG A 794 -1.14 5.56 48.57
CA ARG A 794 -0.72 5.79 49.97
C ARG A 794 0.76 5.45 50.19
N SER A 795 1.23 4.33 49.61
CA SER A 795 2.63 3.93 49.73
C SER A 795 3.59 4.93 49.07
N ILE A 796 3.17 5.59 47.98
CA ILE A 796 3.98 6.63 47.31
C ILE A 796 4.02 7.90 48.17
N ARG A 797 2.87 8.33 48.71
CA ARG A 797 2.77 9.49 49.63
C ARG A 797 3.66 9.32 50.86
N LEU A 798 3.58 8.18 51.54
CA LEU A 798 4.40 7.88 52.72
C LEU A 798 5.90 7.87 52.40
N ARG A 799 6.27 7.39 51.20
CA ARG A 799 7.66 7.36 50.74
C ARG A 799 8.19 8.75 50.39
N ARG A 800 7.40 9.60 49.74
CA ARG A 800 7.80 11.00 49.52
C ARG A 800 7.93 11.75 50.84
N ALA A 801 7.05 11.50 51.81
CA ALA A 801 7.18 12.08 53.14
C ALA A 801 8.50 11.67 53.80
N ALA A 802 8.94 10.42 53.63
CA ALA A 802 10.25 9.97 54.10
C ALA A 802 11.41 10.76 53.49
N VAL A 803 11.36 11.05 52.18
CA VAL A 803 12.36 11.87 51.49
C VAL A 803 12.35 13.33 51.98
N LEU A 804 11.17 13.93 52.10
CA LEU A 804 10.96 15.30 52.59
C LEU A 804 11.48 15.49 54.03
N MET A 805 11.26 14.49 54.89
CA MET A 805 11.78 14.50 56.27
C MET A 805 13.32 14.46 56.35
N ILE A 806 13.98 13.79 55.38
CA ILE A 806 15.45 13.70 55.31
C ILE A 806 16.05 14.94 54.63
N ARG A 807 15.65 15.24 53.38
CA ARG A 807 16.26 16.27 52.53
C ARG A 807 15.91 17.69 52.98
N GLU A 808 14.63 17.98 53.19
CA GLU A 808 14.12 19.33 53.46
C GLU A 808 14.00 19.62 54.97
N ARG A 809 14.46 18.68 55.80
CA ARG A 809 14.46 18.74 57.26
C ARG A 809 13.09 18.97 57.92
N LEU A 810 12.00 18.68 57.20
CA LEU A 810 10.64 18.86 57.70
C LEU A 810 10.35 17.99 58.93
N ASN A 811 9.50 18.50 59.83
CA ASN A 811 9.02 17.73 60.96
C ASN A 811 7.93 16.72 60.52
N VAL A 812 7.66 15.70 61.34
CA VAL A 812 6.73 14.61 61.00
C VAL A 812 5.32 15.13 60.63
N ASN A 813 4.86 16.21 61.28
CA ASN A 813 3.53 16.78 61.02
C ASN A 813 3.50 17.56 59.69
N GLN A 814 4.55 18.35 59.40
CA GLN A 814 4.73 19.08 58.15
C GLN A 814 4.86 18.12 56.97
N ALA A 815 5.62 17.04 57.14
CA ALA A 815 5.79 16.03 56.11
C ALA A 815 4.48 15.27 55.82
N ALA A 816 3.69 14.94 56.85
CA ALA A 816 2.37 14.33 56.68
C ALA A 816 1.42 15.25 55.90
N PHE A 817 1.41 16.55 56.23
CA PHE A 817 0.59 17.54 55.57
C PHE A 817 0.98 17.76 54.10
N GLN A 818 2.27 17.90 53.80
CA GLN A 818 2.74 18.08 52.41
C GLN A 818 2.47 16.89 51.49
N VAL A 819 2.28 15.69 52.03
CA VAL A 819 1.91 14.52 51.21
C VAL A 819 0.40 14.25 51.20
N GLY A 820 -0.41 15.23 51.62
CA GLY A 820 -1.86 15.16 51.57
C GLY A 820 -2.44 14.09 52.51
N ILE A 821 -1.84 13.90 53.70
CA ILE A 821 -2.37 13.07 54.77
C ILE A 821 -2.62 13.97 56.00
N GLY A 822 -3.85 14.48 56.15
CA GLY A 822 -4.21 15.39 57.24
C GLY A 822 -4.18 14.76 58.64
N ASP A 823 -4.42 13.45 58.76
CA ASP A 823 -4.35 12.74 60.05
C ASP A 823 -2.93 12.22 60.33
N VAL A 824 -2.25 12.88 61.27
CA VAL A 824 -0.89 12.53 61.71
C VAL A 824 -0.83 11.19 62.44
N ARG A 825 -1.88 10.77 63.17
CA ARG A 825 -1.90 9.46 63.84
C ARG A 825 -1.98 8.36 62.79
N TYR A 826 -2.89 8.52 61.83
CA TYR A 826 -3.00 7.64 60.69
C TYR A 826 -1.70 7.59 59.87
N PHE A 827 -1.07 8.74 59.61
CA PHE A 827 0.25 8.80 58.95
C PHE A 827 1.29 7.94 59.67
N ARG A 828 1.43 8.08 61.00
CA ARG A 828 2.41 7.32 61.79
C ARG A 828 2.16 5.82 61.74
N GLU A 829 0.92 5.37 61.91
CA GLU A 829 0.56 3.95 61.83
C GLU A 829 0.89 3.35 60.47
N GLN A 830 0.53 4.04 59.39
CA GLN A 830 0.78 3.55 58.04
C GLN A 830 2.27 3.63 57.68
N PHE A 831 3.01 4.61 58.20
CA PHE A 831 4.46 4.70 58.04
C PHE A 831 5.17 3.53 58.71
N VAL A 832 4.77 3.16 59.94
CA VAL A 832 5.30 1.97 60.64
C VAL A 832 4.98 0.69 59.88
N LYS A 833 3.75 0.55 59.36
CA LYS A 833 3.37 -0.62 58.54
C LYS A 833 4.22 -0.76 57.28
N LEU A 834 4.68 0.36 56.69
CA LEU A 834 5.46 0.35 55.46
C LEU A 834 6.98 0.20 55.70
N PHE A 835 7.53 0.90 56.69
CA PHE A 835 8.98 0.99 56.94
C PHE A 835 9.47 0.17 58.15
N GLY A 836 8.57 -0.45 58.90
CA GLY A 836 8.88 -1.25 60.09
C GLY A 836 9.42 -0.44 61.29
N MET A 837 9.44 0.90 61.20
CA MET A 837 9.94 1.80 62.24
C MET A 837 9.15 3.11 62.26
N THR A 838 9.21 3.86 63.36
CA THR A 838 8.48 5.12 63.48
C THR A 838 9.13 6.23 62.64
N PRO A 839 8.36 7.24 62.17
CA PRO A 839 8.93 8.37 61.41
C PRO A 839 10.06 9.09 62.13
N SER A 840 9.98 9.22 63.46
CA SER A 840 11.02 9.85 64.28
C SER A 840 12.31 9.03 64.32
N GLU A 841 12.21 7.71 64.44
CA GLU A 841 13.36 6.79 64.35
C GLU A 841 13.98 6.82 62.96
N TYR A 842 13.15 6.88 61.91
CA TYR A 842 13.59 6.99 60.53
C TYR A 842 14.41 8.26 60.29
N ILE A 843 13.94 9.43 60.77
CA ILE A 843 14.71 10.68 60.72
C ILE A 843 16.04 10.52 61.46
N LYS A 844 16.02 9.97 62.68
CA LYS A 844 17.23 9.82 63.49
C LYS A 844 18.26 8.91 62.81
N LYS A 845 17.82 7.81 62.19
CA LYS A 845 18.68 6.81 61.54
C LYS A 845 19.30 7.32 60.23
N TYR A 846 18.54 8.05 59.41
CA TYR A 846 18.98 8.40 58.05
C TYR A 846 19.38 9.87 57.85
N ARG A 847 19.00 10.80 58.74
CA ARG A 847 19.37 12.23 58.62
C ARG A 847 20.86 12.50 58.85
N GLN A 848 21.54 11.69 59.67
CA GLN A 848 22.98 11.85 59.91
C GLN A 848 23.85 11.27 58.79
N SER A 849 23.37 10.26 58.05
CA SER A 849 24.12 9.65 56.94
C SER A 849 24.14 10.51 55.66
N PHE A 850 23.20 11.44 55.49
CA PHE A 850 23.06 12.29 54.28
C PHE A 850 23.94 13.56 54.29
N ASN A 851 24.51 13.94 55.43
CA ASN A 851 25.39 15.13 55.55
C ASN A 851 26.86 14.86 55.15
N GLY A 852 27.23 13.61 54.85
CA GLY A 852 28.60 13.26 54.43
C GLY A 852 28.93 13.61 52.98
N ASP A 853 27.94 13.59 52.08
CA ASP A 853 28.17 13.62 50.63
C ASP A 853 27.97 15.00 49.96
N LEU A 854 27.74 16.08 50.74
CA LEU A 854 27.49 17.44 50.22
C LEU A 854 28.58 18.47 50.57
N ASN A 855 29.72 18.03 51.11
CA ASN A 855 30.87 18.90 51.44
C ASN A 855 32.03 18.82 50.42
N LEU A 856 31.74 18.54 49.15
CA LEU A 856 32.69 18.65 48.05
C LEU A 856 32.04 19.49 46.96
N LEU A 857 32.25 20.82 47.03
CA LEU A 857 32.39 21.78 45.92
C LEU A 857 32.40 23.19 46.53
N LYS A 858 33.56 23.57 47.08
CA LYS A 858 33.99 24.97 47.20
C LYS A 858 35.11 25.18 46.17
N SER A 859 34.99 26.31 45.46
CA SER A 859 35.97 27.02 44.62
C SER A 859 36.63 26.25 43.48
N ASP A 860 36.30 26.63 42.24
CA ASP A 860 37.19 27.52 41.47
C ASP A 860 36.47 28.08 40.21
N GLN A 861 36.49 29.42 40.13
CA GLN A 861 36.15 30.34 39.03
C GLN A 861 34.72 30.39 38.46
#